data_AF-B0Y027-F1
#
_entry.id   AF-B0Y027-F1
#
_cell.length_a   1.000
_cell.length_b   1.000
_cell.length_c   1.000
_cell.angle_alpha   90.00
_cell.angle_beta   90.00
_cell.angle_gamma   90.00
#
_symmetry.space_group_name_H-M   'P 1'
#
loop_
_entity.id
_entity.type
_entity.pdbx_description
1 polymer ?
#
loop_
_entity_poly.entity_id
_entity_poly.type
_entity_poly.pdbx_seq_one_letter_code
_entity_poly.pdbx_strand_id
1 'polypeptide(L)'
;MEVNSNNSEYIYTAVWTDWSHGRIHGATITLSAQNAGFLTAFLALFVSVSGGHLWRIISFVVHQFHSSQKPRDALHHQQQVIFKNTTSPVALIWEFALLSWAWRRKAQHPLLRNLLFIVLAIIWLALTGSAAILSARITKPAGSHCLIMSPHCGLYLAAGAGFNASDPYQLDVFDTTQLLETNTATSYARTCYVPGAERLPQCNIYAQTRLALHTTTNASCPFQSGMCLEGDSTAFAMDTGLLDSREHLGINAPDDERVLFRKSASCAPLTRAGYITVHNDTNPLPNFPYSDYLVAAYHYGPTFDGNGIHNYTYYYDAVTVRAQIGYKLQSESAILFSGVWATAGASETSQFWKPRDELNRTDADVSIFFLNANSVMYEYPTDDPIFSAHVSALSQLRKMGMNTSIAEFDDWYSADTLTTIFGCIDQFQICNARTEVCSDLQGIQAWASLDGMLAFIDAYDLSPLQADTLSVLVNYLVLNNMYYSIYGRSSYALRAQETLSNLNQVAQLPSNQWQIEVQSWFETNLAKLQERSVQFATGPRSSREGKQRVALTDQTPLCKAQKVRCPAGMTSFSVLGVSCLLAVGGLIILSNLSLDSIMARVGPKWFPGSAYRRLNWALDDKLQLQRKAFEGAGVGHWHGQTAAVPVTDTGETFLAWASNEDPAPKSDHLDTSDDHATRE
;
A
#
# COMPACT_ATOMS: atom_id res chain seq x y z
N MET A 1 -5.01 -15.32 21.48
CA MET A 1 -4.06 -14.20 21.57
C MET A 1 -4.31 -13.33 20.36
N GLU A 2 -4.91 -12.16 20.55
CA GLU A 2 -4.97 -11.15 19.50
C GLU A 2 -3.53 -10.69 19.24
N VAL A 3 -2.89 -11.27 18.23
CA VAL A 3 -1.68 -10.69 17.65
C VAL A 3 -2.15 -9.37 17.05
N ASN A 4 -1.74 -8.24 17.65
CA ASN A 4 -1.93 -6.92 17.08
C ASN A 4 -1.31 -6.92 15.67
N SER A 5 -2.13 -7.22 14.67
CA SER A 5 -1.74 -7.35 13.27
C SER A 5 -1.54 -5.99 12.60
N ASN A 6 -1.80 -4.91 13.33
CA ASN A 6 -1.84 -3.56 12.79
C ASN A 6 -0.58 -2.81 13.22
N ASN A 7 0.28 -2.46 12.26
CA ASN A 7 1.47 -1.61 12.46
C ASN A 7 1.12 -0.17 12.86
N SER A 8 -0.15 0.10 13.22
CA SER A 8 -0.71 1.43 13.49
C SER A 8 -0.01 2.17 14.63
N GLU A 9 0.58 1.45 15.58
CA GLU A 9 1.31 2.03 16.71
C GLU A 9 2.61 2.73 16.27
N TYR A 10 3.28 2.21 15.25
CA TYR A 10 4.60 2.70 14.81
C TYR A 10 4.54 3.59 13.56
N ILE A 11 3.36 4.06 13.17
CA ILE A 11 3.22 4.97 12.03
C ILE A 11 3.77 6.34 12.41
N TYR A 12 4.74 6.81 11.61
CA TYR A 12 5.37 8.11 11.80
C TYR A 12 4.42 9.24 11.40
N THR A 13 4.03 10.07 12.37
CA THR A 13 3.09 11.19 12.19
C THR A 13 3.80 12.53 12.06
N ALA A 14 4.59 12.70 11.00
CA ALA A 14 5.17 13.99 10.64
C ALA A 14 5.42 14.09 9.13
N VAL A 15 6.25 15.06 8.73
CA VAL A 15 6.68 15.22 7.34
C VAL A 15 7.78 14.21 7.01
N TRP A 16 7.62 13.50 5.89
CA TRP A 16 8.60 12.59 5.32
C TRP A 16 8.55 12.66 3.78
N THR A 17 9.47 11.98 3.11
CA THR A 17 9.53 11.96 1.63
C THR A 17 9.23 10.58 1.12
N ASP A 18 8.18 10.42 0.32
CA ASP A 18 7.92 9.22 -0.46
C ASP A 18 8.77 9.24 -1.74
N TRP A 19 9.89 8.54 -1.72
CA TRP A 19 10.88 8.61 -2.77
C TRP A 19 10.41 8.05 -4.12
N SER A 20 9.32 7.26 -4.14
CA SER A 20 8.71 6.82 -5.42
C SER A 20 8.14 7.95 -6.26
N HIS A 21 8.00 9.14 -5.67
CA HIS A 21 7.55 10.35 -6.36
C HIS A 21 8.62 11.46 -6.34
N GLY A 22 9.86 11.11 -6.00
CA GLY A 22 10.97 12.04 -5.88
C GLY A 22 10.83 13.04 -4.72
N ARG A 23 11.83 13.91 -4.56
CA ARG A 23 11.94 14.80 -3.39
C ARG A 23 10.83 15.84 -3.26
N ILE A 24 10.30 16.33 -4.39
CA ILE A 24 9.35 17.45 -4.41
C ILE A 24 7.90 16.93 -4.36
N HIS A 25 7.51 16.07 -5.29
CA HIS A 25 6.14 15.52 -5.32
C HIS A 25 5.90 14.48 -4.22
N GLY A 26 6.95 13.80 -3.76
CA GLY A 26 6.90 12.84 -2.66
C GLY A 26 6.85 13.45 -1.26
N ALA A 27 7.01 14.77 -1.11
CA ALA A 27 6.91 15.42 0.19
C ALA A 27 5.51 15.22 0.80
N THR A 28 5.45 14.44 1.86
CA THR A 28 4.22 13.87 2.42
C THR A 28 4.16 14.15 3.93
N ILE A 29 2.98 14.48 4.44
CA ILE A 29 2.72 14.57 5.88
C ILE A 29 1.68 13.53 6.27
N THR A 30 2.00 12.69 7.25
CA THR A 30 1.06 11.70 7.78
C THR A 30 0.46 12.17 9.09
N LEU A 31 -0.86 12.06 9.22
CA LEU A 31 -1.64 12.50 10.37
C LEU A 31 -2.61 11.40 10.82
N SER A 32 -2.98 11.43 12.10
CA SER A 32 -4.11 10.64 12.59
C SER A 32 -5.42 11.11 11.95
N ALA A 33 -6.42 10.23 11.89
CA ALA A 33 -7.73 10.54 11.29
C ALA A 33 -8.38 11.81 11.88
N GLN A 34 -8.19 12.07 13.19
CA GLN A 34 -8.69 13.28 13.83
C GLN A 34 -8.00 14.54 13.30
N ASN A 35 -6.66 14.56 13.31
CA ASN A 35 -5.88 15.71 12.85
C ASN A 35 -6.02 15.94 11.34
N ALA A 36 -6.16 14.86 10.58
CA ALA A 36 -6.48 14.88 9.17
C ALA A 36 -7.86 15.49 8.88
N GLY A 37 -8.85 15.18 9.72
CA GLY A 37 -10.17 15.81 9.67
C GLY A 37 -10.08 17.32 9.90
N PHE A 38 -9.32 17.76 10.90
CA PHE A 38 -9.09 19.19 11.15
C PHE A 38 -8.39 19.89 9.99
N LEU A 39 -7.34 19.30 9.43
CA LEU A 39 -6.65 19.87 8.27
C LEU A 39 -7.58 19.96 7.05
N THR A 40 -8.34 18.90 6.77
CA THR A 40 -9.28 18.88 5.63
C THR A 40 -10.36 19.95 5.78
N ALA A 41 -10.94 20.10 6.98
CA ALA A 41 -11.93 21.14 7.27
C ALA A 41 -11.33 22.54 7.13
N PHE A 42 -10.12 22.76 7.65
CA PHE A 42 -9.42 24.03 7.51
C PHE A 42 -9.17 24.39 6.05
N LEU A 43 -8.70 23.44 5.23
CA LEU A 43 -8.44 23.67 3.81
C LEU A 43 -9.72 23.99 3.04
N ALA A 44 -10.82 23.28 3.30
CA ALA A 44 -12.11 23.56 2.66
C ALA A 44 -12.65 24.96 3.03
N LEU A 45 -12.53 25.35 4.30
CA LEU A 45 -12.88 26.70 4.76
C LEU A 45 -11.98 27.75 4.09
N PHE A 46 -10.68 27.52 4.06
CA PHE A 46 -9.70 28.43 3.47
C PHE A 46 -9.94 28.66 1.97
N VAL A 47 -10.27 27.59 1.22
CA VAL A 47 -10.66 27.70 -0.21
C VAL A 47 -11.94 28.52 -0.35
N SER A 48 -12.92 28.31 0.53
CA SER A 48 -14.19 29.07 0.50
C SER A 48 -13.97 30.56 0.76
N VAL A 49 -13.15 30.90 1.77
CA VAL A 49 -12.76 32.29 2.08
C VAL A 49 -12.00 32.91 0.92
N SER A 50 -11.00 32.21 0.37
CA SER A 50 -10.23 32.66 -0.80
C SER A 50 -11.13 32.89 -2.02
N GLY A 51 -12.09 31.99 -2.26
CA GLY A 51 -13.09 32.11 -3.33
C GLY A 51 -13.99 33.33 -3.16
N GLY A 52 -14.35 33.68 -1.92
CA GLY A 52 -15.07 34.92 -1.60
C GLY A 52 -14.26 36.18 -1.91
N HIS A 53 -12.96 36.18 -1.58
CA HIS A 53 -12.06 37.28 -1.94
C HIS A 53 -11.85 37.41 -3.44
N LEU A 54 -11.72 36.29 -4.16
CA LEU A 54 -11.62 36.30 -5.61
C LEU A 54 -12.92 36.80 -6.26
N TRP A 55 -14.08 36.41 -5.74
CA TRP A 55 -15.37 36.99 -6.16
C TRP A 55 -15.36 38.51 -6.03
N ARG A 56 -14.83 39.03 -4.93
CA ARG A 56 -14.78 40.47 -4.70
C ARG A 56 -13.93 41.19 -5.75
N ILE A 57 -12.81 40.60 -6.15
CA ILE A 57 -11.98 41.10 -7.26
C ILE A 57 -12.77 41.04 -8.58
N ILE A 58 -13.49 39.94 -8.85
CA ILE A 58 -14.32 39.80 -10.05
C ILE A 58 -15.41 40.88 -10.08
N SER A 59 -16.14 41.09 -8.98
CA SER A 59 -17.16 42.14 -8.86
C SER A 59 -16.57 43.54 -9.07
N PHE A 60 -15.37 43.80 -8.56
CA PHE A 60 -14.65 45.03 -8.84
C PHE A 60 -14.37 45.17 -10.34
N VAL A 61 -13.81 44.14 -10.99
CA VAL A 61 -13.49 44.16 -12.43
C VAL A 61 -14.74 44.37 -13.28
N VAL A 62 -15.82 43.64 -13.00
CA VAL A 62 -17.11 43.81 -13.69
C VAL A 62 -17.64 45.22 -13.51
N HIS A 63 -17.60 45.76 -12.29
CA HIS A 63 -17.96 47.16 -12.04
C HIS A 63 -17.08 48.13 -12.85
N GLN A 64 -15.75 47.93 -12.88
CA GLN A 64 -14.85 48.81 -13.63
C GLN A 64 -15.15 48.79 -15.14
N PHE A 65 -15.49 47.64 -15.71
CA PHE A 65 -15.91 47.55 -17.12
C PHE A 65 -17.28 48.17 -17.37
N HIS A 66 -18.18 48.09 -16.39
CA HIS A 66 -19.53 48.64 -16.49
C HIS A 66 -19.58 50.15 -16.21
N SER A 67 -18.57 50.72 -15.56
CA SER A 67 -18.49 52.15 -15.26
C SER A 67 -18.26 52.99 -16.52
N SER A 68 -19.18 53.92 -16.80
CA SER A 68 -19.24 54.71 -18.02
C SER A 68 -19.58 56.17 -17.70
N GLN A 69 -18.87 57.11 -18.33
CA GLN A 69 -19.18 58.55 -18.27
C GLN A 69 -20.37 58.95 -19.15
N LYS A 70 -20.80 58.08 -20.08
CA LYS A 70 -21.97 58.34 -20.93
C LYS A 70 -23.27 58.25 -20.12
N PRO A 71 -24.31 59.05 -20.44
CA PRO A 71 -25.62 58.95 -19.81
C PRO A 71 -26.19 57.54 -19.91
N ARG A 72 -26.67 57.00 -18.79
CA ARG A 72 -27.27 55.67 -18.68
C ARG A 72 -28.53 55.74 -17.84
N ASP A 73 -29.36 54.71 -17.94
CA ASP A 73 -30.60 54.61 -17.17
C ASP A 73 -30.35 54.23 -15.71
N ALA A 74 -31.34 54.48 -14.84
CA ALA A 74 -31.24 54.17 -13.41
C ALA A 74 -30.97 52.68 -13.14
N LEU A 75 -31.49 51.78 -13.99
CA LEU A 75 -31.20 50.35 -13.91
C LEU A 75 -29.69 50.08 -14.00
N HIS A 76 -28.96 50.74 -14.91
CA HIS A 76 -27.51 50.58 -15.05
C HIS A 76 -26.75 51.01 -13.78
N HIS A 77 -27.13 52.14 -13.18
CA HIS A 77 -26.50 52.61 -11.94
C HIS A 77 -26.82 51.69 -10.76
N GLN A 78 -28.05 51.18 -10.66
CA GLN A 78 -28.40 50.19 -9.64
C GLN A 78 -27.60 48.88 -9.79
N GLN A 79 -27.31 48.44 -11.02
CA GLN A 79 -26.42 47.29 -11.25
C GLN A 79 -25.01 47.53 -10.67
N GLN A 80 -24.44 48.73 -10.85
CA GLN A 80 -23.13 49.10 -10.30
C GLN A 80 -23.13 49.09 -8.76
N VAL A 81 -24.18 49.66 -8.16
CA VAL A 81 -24.37 49.68 -6.70
C VAL A 81 -24.44 48.26 -6.13
N ILE A 82 -25.14 47.33 -6.78
CA ILE A 82 -25.21 45.92 -6.36
C ILE A 82 -23.81 45.29 -6.40
N PHE A 83 -23.06 45.40 -7.50
CA PHE A 83 -21.70 44.85 -7.57
C PHE A 83 -20.74 45.41 -6.50
N LYS A 84 -20.92 46.69 -6.14
CA LYS A 84 -20.12 47.32 -5.10
C LYS A 84 -20.51 46.84 -3.70
N ASN A 85 -21.78 46.62 -3.40
CA ASN A 85 -22.22 46.39 -2.02
C ASN A 85 -22.52 44.94 -1.67
N THR A 86 -22.70 44.08 -2.66
CA THR A 86 -23.05 42.69 -2.45
C THR A 86 -21.79 41.82 -2.48
N THR A 87 -21.42 41.26 -1.33
CA THR A 87 -20.19 40.46 -1.16
C THR A 87 -20.40 38.98 -1.41
N SER A 88 -21.62 38.48 -1.31
CA SER A 88 -21.97 37.08 -1.56
C SER A 88 -22.56 36.90 -2.96
N PRO A 89 -22.10 35.92 -3.77
CA PRO A 89 -22.72 35.63 -5.06
C PRO A 89 -24.20 35.24 -4.94
N VAL A 90 -24.60 34.57 -3.85
CA VAL A 90 -26.00 34.20 -3.59
C VAL A 90 -26.86 35.45 -3.41
N ALA A 91 -26.38 36.40 -2.61
CA ALA A 91 -27.07 37.67 -2.42
C ALA A 91 -27.18 38.45 -3.74
N LEU A 92 -26.13 38.40 -4.58
CA LEU A 92 -26.11 39.07 -5.87
C LEU A 92 -27.16 38.49 -6.84
N ILE A 93 -27.33 37.16 -6.88
CA ILE A 93 -28.38 36.49 -7.65
C ILE A 93 -29.76 36.99 -7.21
N TRP A 94 -30.00 37.03 -5.89
CA TRP A 94 -31.26 37.46 -5.32
C TRP A 94 -31.56 38.93 -5.62
N GLU A 95 -30.59 39.83 -5.41
CA GLU A 95 -30.73 41.25 -5.68
C GLU A 95 -30.97 41.53 -7.18
N PHE A 96 -30.26 40.84 -8.08
CA PHE A 96 -30.52 40.99 -9.53
C PHE A 96 -31.85 40.40 -9.98
N ALA A 97 -32.34 39.34 -9.33
CA ALA A 97 -33.69 38.81 -9.59
C ALA A 97 -34.76 39.81 -9.15
N LEU A 98 -34.62 40.40 -7.96
CA LEU A 98 -35.50 41.46 -7.48
C LEU A 98 -35.45 42.70 -8.36
N LEU A 99 -34.25 43.12 -8.78
CA LEU A 99 -34.05 44.24 -9.70
C LEU A 99 -34.77 43.98 -11.02
N SER A 100 -34.59 42.79 -11.59
CA SER A 100 -35.28 42.39 -12.84
C SER A 100 -36.79 42.42 -12.69
N TRP A 101 -37.32 41.95 -11.55
CA TRP A 101 -38.75 41.94 -11.25
C TRP A 101 -39.32 43.35 -11.07
N ALA A 102 -38.62 44.22 -10.35
CA ALA A 102 -39.03 45.60 -10.11
C ALA A 102 -39.09 46.40 -11.43
N TRP A 103 -38.12 46.19 -12.32
CA TRP A 103 -38.03 46.89 -13.61
C TRP A 103 -38.84 46.24 -14.74
N ARG A 104 -39.55 45.13 -14.50
CA ARG A 104 -40.21 44.30 -15.54
C ARG A 104 -41.18 45.04 -16.47
N ARG A 105 -41.73 46.18 -16.03
CA ARG A 105 -42.64 47.04 -16.82
C ARG A 105 -42.07 48.43 -17.13
N LYS A 106 -40.85 48.73 -16.69
CA LYS A 106 -40.27 50.09 -16.69
C LYS A 106 -38.97 50.21 -17.49
N ALA A 107 -38.25 49.10 -17.70
CA ALA A 107 -37.07 49.04 -18.55
C ALA A 107 -37.29 48.09 -19.73
N GLN A 108 -36.57 48.29 -20.83
CA GLN A 108 -36.54 47.34 -21.93
C GLN A 108 -35.67 46.13 -21.57
N HIS A 109 -36.25 44.93 -21.70
CA HIS A 109 -35.60 43.63 -21.48
C HIS A 109 -34.75 43.54 -20.19
N PRO A 110 -35.28 43.88 -19.00
CA PRO A 110 -34.49 43.96 -17.76
C PRO A 110 -33.91 42.61 -17.35
N LEU A 111 -34.66 41.52 -17.57
CA LEU A 111 -34.18 40.16 -17.30
C LEU A 111 -32.96 39.82 -18.17
N LEU A 112 -33.00 40.12 -19.47
CA LEU A 112 -31.88 39.84 -20.38
C LEU A 112 -30.63 40.64 -20.01
N ARG A 113 -30.81 41.90 -19.57
CA ARG A 113 -29.72 42.79 -19.12
C ARG A 113 -29.05 42.35 -17.81
N ASN A 114 -29.74 41.58 -16.97
CA ASN A 114 -29.21 41.05 -15.72
C ASN A 114 -28.83 39.57 -15.78
N LEU A 115 -29.32 38.84 -16.79
CA LEU A 115 -29.14 37.39 -16.93
C LEU A 115 -27.67 36.99 -16.92
N LEU A 116 -26.81 37.73 -17.64
CA LEU A 116 -25.38 37.46 -17.68
C LEU A 116 -24.73 37.48 -16.28
N PHE A 117 -25.14 38.44 -15.43
CA PHE A 117 -24.60 38.59 -14.08
C PHE A 117 -25.11 37.51 -13.12
N ILE A 118 -26.38 37.12 -13.26
CA ILE A 118 -26.96 36.00 -12.52
C ILE A 118 -26.25 34.69 -12.89
N VAL A 119 -26.07 34.43 -14.19
CA VAL A 119 -25.37 33.24 -14.69
C VAL A 119 -23.91 33.23 -14.21
N LEU A 120 -23.21 34.36 -14.27
CA LEU A 120 -21.84 34.48 -13.76
C LEU A 120 -21.76 34.11 -12.26
N ALA A 121 -22.69 34.60 -11.44
CA ALA A 121 -22.72 34.30 -10.02
C ALA A 121 -23.05 32.83 -9.73
N ILE A 122 -23.98 32.22 -10.48
CA ILE A 122 -24.30 30.80 -10.37
C ILE A 122 -23.08 29.93 -10.73
N ILE A 123 -22.42 30.24 -11.85
CA ILE A 123 -21.19 29.54 -12.27
C ILE A 123 -20.13 29.68 -11.19
N TRP A 124 -19.95 30.87 -10.62
CA TRP A 124 -18.97 31.08 -9.56
C TRP A 124 -19.29 30.28 -8.28
N LEU A 125 -20.56 30.20 -7.88
CA LEU A 125 -20.98 29.36 -6.74
C LEU A 125 -20.70 27.89 -7.00
N ALA A 126 -21.01 27.40 -8.20
CA ALA A 126 -20.71 26.02 -8.58
C ALA A 126 -19.20 25.76 -8.53
N LEU A 127 -18.38 26.63 -9.14
CA LEU A 127 -16.93 26.49 -9.17
C LEU A 127 -16.31 26.54 -7.77
N THR A 128 -16.70 27.50 -6.94
CA THR A 128 -16.14 27.64 -5.58
C THR A 128 -16.60 26.52 -4.64
N GLY A 129 -17.86 26.10 -4.73
CA GLY A 129 -18.37 24.95 -3.99
C GLY A 129 -17.67 23.65 -4.39
N SER A 130 -17.52 23.41 -5.70
CA SER A 130 -16.78 22.25 -6.20
C SER A 130 -15.31 22.29 -5.80
N ALA A 131 -14.64 23.45 -5.87
CA ALA A 131 -13.25 23.60 -5.46
C ALA A 131 -13.05 23.33 -3.97
N ALA A 132 -13.97 23.76 -3.10
CA ALA A 132 -13.90 23.48 -1.67
C ALA A 132 -14.00 21.97 -1.39
N ILE A 133 -14.90 21.25 -2.06
CA ILE A 133 -15.05 19.78 -1.94
C ILE A 133 -13.83 19.06 -2.51
N LEU A 134 -13.33 19.50 -3.67
CA LEU A 134 -12.19 18.89 -4.35
C LEU A 134 -10.83 19.29 -3.75
N SER A 135 -10.79 20.21 -2.79
CA SER A 135 -9.54 20.59 -2.10
C SER A 135 -8.82 19.38 -1.50
N ALA A 136 -9.59 18.43 -0.94
CA ALA A 136 -9.08 17.16 -0.42
C ALA A 136 -8.43 16.26 -1.48
N ARG A 137 -8.78 16.41 -2.76
CA ARG A 137 -8.14 15.68 -3.87
C ARG A 137 -6.79 16.29 -4.23
N ILE A 138 -6.68 17.62 -4.18
CA ILE A 138 -5.44 18.36 -4.50
C ILE A 138 -4.39 18.13 -3.41
N THR A 139 -4.83 17.97 -2.16
CA THR A 139 -3.95 17.66 -1.02
C THR A 139 -3.77 16.17 -0.78
N LYS A 140 -4.35 15.32 -1.62
CA LYS A 140 -4.11 13.88 -1.58
C LYS A 140 -2.63 13.63 -1.89
N PRO A 141 -1.94 12.79 -1.10
CA PRO A 141 -0.57 12.39 -1.38
C PRO A 141 -0.51 11.61 -2.69
N ALA A 142 0.68 11.58 -3.30
CA ALA A 142 0.90 10.85 -4.54
C ALA A 142 0.72 9.33 -4.34
N GLY A 143 1.06 8.80 -3.15
CA GLY A 143 0.84 7.41 -2.75
C GLY A 143 -0.11 7.24 -1.56
N SER A 144 -0.58 6.02 -1.32
CA SER A 144 -1.42 5.66 -0.15
C SER A 144 -0.60 5.05 0.99
N HIS A 145 0.68 5.43 1.07
CA HIS A 145 1.64 4.85 1.99
C HIS A 145 1.89 5.74 3.20
N CYS A 146 2.32 5.10 4.27
CA CYS A 146 2.71 5.69 5.53
C CYS A 146 4.08 5.13 5.91
N LEU A 147 4.92 5.96 6.55
CA LEU A 147 6.24 5.57 7.02
C LEU A 147 6.13 4.92 8.41
N ILE A 148 6.91 3.88 8.65
CA ILE A 148 7.08 3.23 9.95
C ILE A 148 8.34 3.78 10.63
N MET A 149 8.25 4.06 11.92
CA MET A 149 9.40 4.37 12.77
C MET A 149 9.17 3.79 14.17
N SER A 150 9.94 2.76 14.53
CA SER A 150 9.85 2.07 15.83
C SER A 150 11.18 2.12 16.59
N PRO A 151 11.17 2.14 17.93
CA PRO A 151 12.37 1.91 18.73
C PRO A 151 12.91 0.47 18.64
N HIS A 152 12.14 -0.46 18.09
CA HIS A 152 12.51 -1.86 17.91
C HIS A 152 13.05 -2.16 16.51
N CYS A 153 13.45 -1.15 15.74
CA CYS A 153 14.05 -1.41 14.45
C CYS A 153 15.43 -2.08 14.61
N GLY A 154 15.71 -3.07 13.77
CA GLY A 154 17.06 -3.56 13.60
C GLY A 154 17.19 -4.91 12.91
N LEU A 155 18.43 -5.36 12.78
CA LEU A 155 18.74 -6.67 12.23
C LEU A 155 18.62 -7.76 13.31
N TYR A 156 17.67 -8.66 13.13
CA TYR A 156 17.47 -9.85 13.95
C TYR A 156 18.02 -11.06 13.21
N LEU A 157 19.22 -11.53 13.56
CA LEU A 157 19.82 -12.65 12.85
C LEU A 157 18.92 -13.88 12.88
N ALA A 158 18.62 -14.34 11.67
CA ALA A 158 17.98 -15.60 11.35
C ALA A 158 18.63 -16.78 12.10
N ALA A 159 19.91 -17.05 11.83
CA ALA A 159 20.81 -17.93 12.59
C ALA A 159 22.24 -17.56 12.15
N GLY A 160 23.08 -17.01 13.04
CA GLY A 160 24.42 -16.55 12.70
C GLY A 160 25.09 -15.73 13.82
N ALA A 161 26.42 -15.60 13.76
CA ALA A 161 27.34 -14.90 14.68
C ALA A 161 26.80 -14.72 16.12
N GLY A 162 26.71 -15.82 16.86
CA GLY A 162 26.20 -15.85 18.24
C GLY A 162 25.10 -16.90 18.46
N PHE A 163 24.48 -17.42 17.38
CA PHE A 163 23.57 -18.55 17.47
C PHE A 163 24.34 -19.81 17.90
N ASN A 164 24.07 -20.26 19.12
CA ASN A 164 24.60 -21.52 19.63
C ASN A 164 23.54 -22.61 19.46
N ALA A 165 23.70 -23.47 18.47
CA ALA A 165 22.83 -24.63 18.25
C ALA A 165 22.88 -25.64 19.40
N SER A 166 23.81 -25.51 20.36
CA SER A 166 23.82 -26.31 21.59
C SER A 166 23.08 -25.64 22.75
N ASP A 167 22.59 -24.42 22.60
CA ASP A 167 21.79 -23.71 23.60
C ASP A 167 20.29 -23.99 23.36
N PRO A 168 19.63 -24.80 24.19
CA PRO A 168 18.21 -25.15 24.01
C PRO A 168 17.29 -23.91 24.02
N TYR A 169 17.71 -22.83 24.70
CA TYR A 169 16.93 -21.60 24.72
C TYR A 169 16.93 -20.91 23.35
N GLN A 170 18.09 -20.82 22.70
CA GLN A 170 18.22 -20.18 21.39
C GLN A 170 17.56 -21.01 20.29
N LEU A 171 17.66 -22.34 20.37
CA LEU A 171 16.94 -23.25 19.48
C LEU A 171 15.42 -23.08 19.60
N ASP A 172 14.87 -23.11 20.83
CA ASP A 172 13.43 -22.93 21.04
C ASP A 172 12.94 -21.58 20.50
N VAL A 173 13.69 -20.49 20.72
CA VAL A 173 13.35 -19.17 20.16
C VAL A 173 13.40 -19.19 18.63
N PHE A 174 14.41 -19.83 18.05
CA PHE A 174 14.53 -19.95 16.59
C PHE A 174 13.34 -20.71 16.00
N ASP A 175 13.07 -21.92 16.48
CA ASP A 175 12.03 -22.79 15.95
C ASP A 175 10.63 -22.18 16.08
N THR A 176 10.32 -21.66 17.27
CA THR A 176 9.01 -21.04 17.51
C THR A 176 8.81 -19.78 16.67
N THR A 177 9.85 -18.96 16.51
CA THR A 177 9.80 -17.76 15.66
C THR A 177 9.65 -18.14 14.19
N GLN A 178 10.43 -19.10 13.69
CA GLN A 178 10.35 -19.55 12.30
C GLN A 178 8.99 -20.15 11.98
N LEU A 179 8.46 -20.99 12.87
CA LEU A 179 7.14 -21.60 12.69
C LEU A 179 6.02 -20.54 12.71
N LEU A 180 6.10 -19.57 13.62
CA LEU A 180 5.13 -18.47 13.69
C LEU A 180 5.15 -17.61 12.42
N GLU A 181 6.33 -17.19 11.96
CA GLU A 181 6.50 -16.44 10.71
C GLU A 181 5.93 -17.22 9.52
N THR A 182 6.31 -18.49 9.37
CA THR A 182 5.84 -19.31 8.24
C THR A 182 4.32 -19.53 8.29
N ASN A 183 3.71 -19.71 9.47
CA ASN A 183 2.26 -19.87 9.61
C ASN A 183 1.49 -18.57 9.31
N THR A 184 2.00 -17.41 9.78
CA THR A 184 1.43 -16.10 9.47
C THR A 184 1.53 -15.81 7.97
N ALA A 185 2.71 -16.03 7.38
CA ALA A 185 2.94 -15.87 5.95
C ALA A 185 2.06 -16.80 5.10
N THR A 186 1.88 -18.05 5.51
CA THR A 186 0.97 -19.00 4.83
C THR A 186 -0.46 -18.48 4.85
N SER A 187 -0.94 -18.04 6.01
CA SER A 187 -2.30 -17.52 6.16
C SER A 187 -2.53 -16.29 5.27
N TYR A 188 -1.52 -15.41 5.20
CA TYR A 188 -1.51 -14.28 4.29
C TYR A 188 -1.51 -14.72 2.83
N ALA A 189 -0.61 -15.62 2.42
CA ALA A 189 -0.51 -16.12 1.05
C ALA A 189 -1.84 -16.74 0.59
N ARG A 190 -2.43 -17.64 1.38
CA ARG A 190 -3.72 -18.27 1.09
C ARG A 190 -4.85 -17.26 0.86
N THR A 191 -4.83 -16.14 1.59
CA THR A 191 -5.88 -15.12 1.53
C THR A 191 -5.60 -14.05 0.46
N CYS A 192 -4.34 -13.73 0.23
CA CYS A 192 -3.93 -12.49 -0.43
C CYS A 192 -3.13 -12.69 -1.73
N TYR A 193 -2.63 -13.89 -2.02
CA TYR A 193 -1.97 -14.23 -3.29
C TYR A 193 -2.95 -14.72 -4.36
N VAL A 194 -4.24 -14.43 -4.20
CA VAL A 194 -5.32 -14.78 -5.12
C VAL A 194 -5.81 -13.56 -5.92
N PRO A 195 -6.39 -13.75 -7.12
CA PRO A 195 -6.98 -12.66 -7.89
C PRO A 195 -8.06 -11.89 -7.10
N GLY A 196 -8.01 -10.56 -7.12
CA GLY A 196 -9.00 -9.70 -6.46
C GLY A 196 -8.76 -9.40 -4.97
N ALA A 197 -7.69 -9.95 -4.37
CA ALA A 197 -7.33 -9.73 -2.97
C ALA A 197 -7.05 -8.25 -2.59
N GLU A 198 -6.72 -7.39 -3.56
CA GLU A 198 -6.46 -5.96 -3.34
C GLU A 198 -7.64 -5.21 -2.71
N ARG A 199 -8.86 -5.74 -2.87
CA ARG A 199 -10.09 -5.18 -2.28
C ARG A 199 -10.26 -5.52 -0.80
N LEU A 200 -9.49 -6.48 -0.30
CA LEU A 200 -9.55 -6.96 1.07
C LEU A 200 -8.62 -6.12 1.94
N PRO A 201 -9.13 -5.40 2.96
CA PRO A 201 -8.30 -4.56 3.83
C PRO A 201 -7.15 -5.32 4.51
N GLN A 202 -7.37 -6.58 4.89
CA GLN A 202 -6.34 -7.43 5.52
C GLN A 202 -5.17 -7.76 4.59
N CYS A 203 -5.35 -7.61 3.27
CA CYS A 203 -4.31 -7.82 2.26
C CYS A 203 -3.58 -6.53 1.88
N ASN A 204 -3.87 -5.43 2.58
CA ASN A 204 -3.30 -4.10 2.32
C ASN A 204 -2.43 -3.63 3.49
N ILE A 205 -1.63 -4.52 4.06
CA ILE A 205 -0.75 -4.25 5.22
C ILE A 205 0.72 -4.07 4.85
N TYR A 206 1.14 -4.53 3.66
CA TYR A 206 2.49 -4.38 3.12
C TYR A 206 2.55 -3.30 2.03
N ALA A 207 3.73 -3.01 1.49
CA ALA A 207 3.89 -2.05 0.38
C ALA A 207 3.07 -2.47 -0.86
N GLN A 208 3.11 -3.77 -1.20
CA GLN A 208 2.28 -4.43 -2.20
C GLN A 208 1.41 -5.51 -1.57
N THR A 209 0.22 -5.72 -2.13
CA THR A 209 -0.68 -6.79 -1.68
C THR A 209 -0.06 -8.17 -1.89
N ARG A 210 0.59 -8.38 -3.04
CA ARG A 210 1.33 -9.60 -3.38
C ARG A 210 2.53 -9.25 -4.25
N LEU A 211 3.56 -10.09 -4.20
CA LEU A 211 4.70 -9.98 -5.09
C LEU A 211 4.41 -10.63 -6.45
N ALA A 212 5.12 -10.20 -7.48
CA ALA A 212 5.00 -10.80 -8.81
C ALA A 212 5.47 -12.26 -8.78
N LEU A 213 4.77 -13.11 -9.52
CA LEU A 213 5.06 -14.53 -9.66
C LEU A 213 4.69 -14.98 -11.08
N HIS A 214 5.68 -15.51 -11.78
CA HIS A 214 5.57 -16.13 -13.09
C HIS A 214 5.87 -17.63 -12.96
N THR A 215 5.00 -18.46 -13.52
CA THR A 215 5.15 -19.92 -13.45
C THR A 215 5.32 -20.51 -14.85
N THR A 216 6.13 -21.57 -14.96
CA THR A 216 6.37 -22.32 -16.20
C THR A 216 6.31 -23.81 -15.89
N THR A 217 5.37 -24.54 -16.51
CA THR A 217 5.09 -25.95 -16.22
C THR A 217 5.95 -26.95 -17.00
N ASN A 218 6.59 -26.52 -18.09
CA ASN A 218 7.45 -27.34 -18.94
C ASN A 218 8.88 -26.82 -18.91
N ALA A 219 9.42 -26.58 -17.72
CA ALA A 219 10.78 -26.12 -17.54
C ALA A 219 11.77 -27.28 -17.64
N SER A 220 13.03 -26.96 -17.97
CA SER A 220 14.11 -27.94 -17.96
C SER A 220 14.35 -28.49 -16.55
N CYS A 221 14.62 -29.79 -16.47
CA CYS A 221 15.02 -30.44 -15.22
C CYS A 221 16.26 -29.73 -14.65
N PRO A 222 16.22 -29.25 -13.39
CA PRO A 222 17.36 -28.54 -12.80
C PRO A 222 18.53 -29.45 -12.42
N PHE A 223 18.33 -30.77 -12.50
CA PHE A 223 19.30 -31.80 -12.12
C PHE A 223 19.86 -32.51 -13.35
N GLN A 224 20.77 -33.45 -13.14
CA GLN A 224 21.33 -34.26 -14.23
C GLN A 224 20.21 -34.98 -15.01
N SER A 225 20.39 -35.08 -16.34
CA SER A 225 19.46 -35.77 -17.23
C SER A 225 19.10 -37.17 -16.71
N GLY A 226 17.79 -37.45 -16.65
CA GLY A 226 17.25 -38.70 -16.11
C GLY A 226 16.95 -38.71 -14.59
N MET A 227 17.29 -37.65 -13.85
CA MET A 227 16.90 -37.54 -12.43
C MET A 227 15.45 -37.14 -12.21
N CYS A 228 14.89 -36.32 -13.09
CA CYS A 228 13.49 -35.93 -13.00
C CYS A 228 12.60 -37.09 -13.49
N LEU A 229 11.59 -37.47 -12.69
CA LEU A 229 10.74 -38.65 -12.89
C LEU A 229 9.99 -38.62 -14.23
N GLU A 230 9.47 -37.46 -14.61
CA GLU A 230 8.64 -37.28 -15.81
C GLU A 230 9.46 -36.80 -17.03
N GLY A 231 10.80 -36.78 -16.93
CA GLY A 231 11.71 -36.39 -18.00
C GLY A 231 12.37 -35.01 -17.82
N ASP A 232 13.20 -34.64 -18.79
CA ASP A 232 14.08 -33.46 -18.67
C ASP A 232 13.40 -32.11 -18.98
N SER A 233 12.10 -32.10 -19.29
CA SER A 233 11.34 -30.91 -19.70
C SER A 233 9.99 -30.77 -18.99
N THR A 234 9.87 -31.34 -17.80
CA THR A 234 8.62 -31.40 -17.01
C THR A 234 8.75 -30.75 -15.63
N ALA A 235 9.85 -30.04 -15.38
CA ALA A 235 10.02 -29.30 -14.13
C ALA A 235 9.06 -28.09 -14.07
N PHE A 236 8.74 -27.67 -12.86
CA PHE A 236 7.93 -26.50 -12.59
C PHE A 236 8.82 -25.36 -12.07
N ALA A 237 8.96 -24.31 -12.89
CA ALA A 237 9.73 -23.13 -12.54
C ALA A 237 8.82 -21.99 -12.06
N MET A 238 9.26 -21.29 -11.03
CA MET A 238 8.60 -20.16 -10.38
C MET A 238 9.58 -19.00 -10.29
N ASP A 239 9.20 -17.84 -10.79
CA ASP A 239 10.11 -16.70 -10.92
C ASP A 239 9.42 -15.38 -10.59
N THR A 240 10.06 -14.57 -9.76
CA THR A 240 9.50 -13.26 -9.39
C THR A 240 9.68 -12.18 -10.45
N GLY A 241 10.58 -12.40 -11.43
CA GLY A 241 11.23 -11.31 -12.14
C GLY A 241 12.05 -10.43 -11.20
N LEU A 242 12.48 -9.26 -11.67
CA LEU A 242 13.18 -8.29 -10.84
C LEU A 242 12.20 -7.55 -9.90
N LEU A 243 12.36 -7.80 -8.60
CA LEU A 243 11.69 -7.11 -7.52
C LEU A 243 12.54 -5.95 -7.03
N ASP A 244 11.93 -4.77 -6.99
CA ASP A 244 12.47 -3.54 -6.42
C ASP A 244 12.29 -3.45 -4.89
N SER A 245 13.38 -3.19 -4.15
CA SER A 245 13.36 -3.04 -2.69
C SER A 245 12.39 -1.96 -2.18
N ARG A 246 12.21 -0.87 -2.91
CA ARG A 246 11.26 0.21 -2.57
C ARG A 246 9.83 -0.16 -2.92
N GLU A 247 9.58 -0.55 -4.16
CA GLU A 247 8.21 -0.72 -4.65
C GLU A 247 7.54 -1.98 -4.11
N HIS A 248 8.31 -3.06 -3.90
CA HIS A 248 7.78 -4.36 -3.52
C HIS A 248 7.92 -4.65 -2.01
N LEU A 249 9.05 -4.25 -1.42
CA LEU A 249 9.33 -4.49 0.01
C LEU A 249 9.12 -3.26 0.89
N GLY A 250 8.95 -2.07 0.30
CA GLY A 250 8.69 -0.84 1.03
C GLY A 250 9.93 -0.18 1.64
N ILE A 251 11.13 -0.52 1.19
CA ILE A 251 12.37 0.15 1.62
C ILE A 251 12.50 1.48 0.86
N ASN A 252 11.96 2.55 1.45
CA ASN A 252 11.82 3.89 0.90
C ASN A 252 13.18 4.60 0.72
N ALA A 253 13.82 4.35 -0.42
CA ALA A 253 15.08 4.97 -0.83
C ALA A 253 14.93 5.78 -2.13
N PRO A 254 15.81 6.77 -2.39
CA PRO A 254 15.96 7.43 -3.69
C PRO A 254 16.18 6.45 -4.85
N ASP A 255 15.92 6.88 -6.09
CA ASP A 255 15.95 5.98 -7.26
C ASP A 255 17.29 5.27 -7.47
N ASP A 256 18.38 5.93 -7.12
CA ASP A 256 19.77 5.50 -7.29
C ASP A 256 20.32 4.73 -6.08
N GLU A 257 19.54 4.60 -5.02
CA GLU A 257 19.89 3.92 -3.77
C GLU A 257 19.08 2.63 -3.55
N ARG A 258 18.25 2.25 -4.53
CA ARG A 258 17.48 1.01 -4.50
C ARG A 258 18.37 -0.19 -4.81
N VAL A 259 17.90 -1.36 -4.39
CA VAL A 259 18.44 -2.67 -4.79
C VAL A 259 17.32 -3.42 -5.50
N LEU A 260 17.64 -4.00 -6.66
CA LEU A 260 16.73 -4.92 -7.34
C LEU A 260 17.20 -6.34 -7.03
N PHE A 261 16.27 -7.27 -6.84
CA PHE A 261 16.59 -8.67 -6.65
C PHE A 261 15.55 -9.56 -7.32
N ARG A 262 15.96 -10.76 -7.71
CA ARG A 262 15.09 -11.78 -8.30
C ARG A 262 15.26 -13.06 -7.52
N LYS A 263 14.15 -13.73 -7.22
CA LYS A 263 14.12 -15.08 -6.67
C LYS A 263 13.51 -16.00 -7.71
N SER A 264 14.19 -17.11 -7.98
CA SER A 264 13.71 -18.17 -8.87
C SER A 264 13.80 -19.51 -8.15
N ALA A 265 12.84 -20.39 -8.39
CA ALA A 265 12.91 -21.78 -7.95
C ALA A 265 12.43 -22.71 -9.06
N SER A 266 13.09 -23.87 -9.20
CA SER A 266 12.65 -24.92 -10.12
C SER A 266 12.56 -26.24 -9.37
N CYS A 267 11.38 -26.87 -9.43
CA CYS A 267 11.07 -28.09 -8.70
C CYS A 267 10.65 -29.21 -9.65
N ALA A 268 11.00 -30.45 -9.33
CA ALA A 268 10.59 -31.62 -10.11
C ALA A 268 10.48 -32.88 -9.25
N PRO A 269 9.47 -33.74 -9.50
CA PRO A 269 9.47 -35.13 -9.01
C PRO A 269 10.76 -35.85 -9.40
N LEU A 270 11.33 -36.63 -8.48
CA LEU A 270 12.60 -37.34 -8.67
C LEU A 270 12.40 -38.83 -8.89
N THR A 271 13.27 -39.42 -9.71
CA THR A 271 13.33 -40.86 -9.91
C THR A 271 13.77 -41.58 -8.64
N ARG A 272 13.13 -42.71 -8.38
CA ARG A 272 13.36 -43.55 -7.19
C ARG A 272 14.12 -44.83 -7.51
N ALA A 273 14.03 -45.29 -8.75
CA ALA A 273 14.67 -46.52 -9.20
C ALA A 273 16.20 -46.37 -9.09
N GLY A 274 16.84 -47.31 -8.38
CA GLY A 274 18.29 -47.25 -8.13
C GLY A 274 18.72 -46.37 -6.94
N TYR A 275 17.77 -45.72 -6.25
CA TYR A 275 18.04 -44.85 -5.09
C TYR A 275 17.42 -45.34 -3.78
N ILE A 276 16.82 -46.53 -3.77
CA ILE A 276 16.14 -47.09 -2.59
C ILE A 276 16.73 -48.46 -2.26
N THR A 277 17.06 -48.68 -1.00
CA THR A 277 17.30 -50.02 -0.46
C THR A 277 16.21 -50.36 0.55
N VAL A 278 15.62 -51.55 0.38
CA VAL A 278 14.60 -52.07 1.30
C VAL A 278 15.20 -53.24 2.06
N HIS A 279 15.14 -53.19 3.37
CA HIS A 279 15.61 -54.26 4.24
C HIS A 279 14.66 -54.47 5.42
N ASN A 280 14.74 -55.66 6.03
CA ASN A 280 14.09 -55.94 7.29
C ASN A 280 14.99 -55.46 8.42
N ASP A 281 14.45 -54.66 9.32
CA ASP A 281 15.12 -54.20 10.52
C ASP A 281 14.48 -54.86 11.75
N THR A 282 15.27 -55.11 12.77
CA THR A 282 14.81 -55.79 13.99
C THR A 282 14.41 -54.74 15.01
N ASN A 283 13.22 -54.89 15.59
CA ASN A 283 12.71 -53.92 16.55
C ASN A 283 13.63 -53.81 17.78
N PRO A 284 14.22 -52.64 18.07
CA PRO A 284 15.10 -52.48 19.23
C PRO A 284 14.34 -52.54 20.56
N LEU A 285 13.00 -52.50 20.53
CA LEU A 285 12.13 -52.60 21.71
C LEU A 285 11.57 -54.03 21.85
N PRO A 286 12.10 -54.87 22.76
CA PRO A 286 11.76 -56.29 22.84
C PRO A 286 10.31 -56.62 23.26
N ASN A 287 9.50 -55.61 23.63
CA ASN A 287 8.14 -55.78 24.15
C ASN A 287 7.03 -55.39 23.16
N PHE A 288 7.35 -55.03 21.91
CA PHE A 288 6.35 -54.74 20.88
C PHE A 288 6.12 -55.96 19.96
N PRO A 289 4.87 -56.23 19.53
CA PRO A 289 4.48 -57.48 18.83
C PRO A 289 5.03 -57.65 17.41
N TYR A 290 5.86 -56.72 16.91
CA TYR A 290 6.48 -56.80 15.58
C TYR A 290 7.99 -56.96 15.78
N SER A 291 8.50 -58.18 15.58
CA SER A 291 9.92 -58.53 15.76
C SER A 291 10.79 -58.00 14.63
N ASP A 292 10.28 -58.03 13.40
CA ASP A 292 10.91 -57.49 12.20
C ASP A 292 9.95 -56.55 11.48
N TYR A 293 10.45 -55.41 11.00
CA TYR A 293 9.69 -54.44 10.22
C TYR A 293 10.43 -54.02 8.96
N LEU A 294 9.67 -53.68 7.93
CA LEU A 294 10.23 -53.32 6.63
C LEU A 294 10.59 -51.85 6.63
N VAL A 295 11.83 -51.55 6.25
CA VAL A 295 12.31 -50.19 6.16
C VAL A 295 12.89 -49.90 4.78
N ALA A 296 12.58 -48.70 4.26
CA ALA A 296 13.18 -48.17 3.06
C ALA A 296 14.18 -47.06 3.41
N ALA A 297 15.46 -47.25 3.04
CA ALA A 297 16.48 -46.22 3.05
C ALA A 297 16.63 -45.59 1.66
N TYR A 298 16.58 -44.26 1.60
CA TYR A 298 16.66 -43.47 0.38
C TYR A 298 18.04 -42.82 0.27
N HIS A 299 18.72 -43.01 -0.85
CA HIS A 299 20.15 -42.68 -1.05
C HIS A 299 20.35 -41.52 -2.05
N TYR A 300 19.86 -40.33 -1.72
CA TYR A 300 20.06 -39.10 -2.51
C TYR A 300 21.27 -38.27 -2.06
N GLY A 301 22.09 -38.81 -1.16
CA GLY A 301 23.31 -38.19 -0.64
C GLY A 301 23.52 -38.52 0.85
N PRO A 302 24.77 -38.64 1.32
CA PRO A 302 25.04 -38.90 2.72
C PRO A 302 24.62 -37.71 3.60
N THR A 303 24.22 -38.03 4.82
CA THR A 303 23.89 -37.05 5.87
C THR A 303 24.93 -37.11 6.98
N PHE A 304 25.16 -35.96 7.61
CA PHE A 304 26.17 -35.78 8.63
C PHE A 304 25.52 -35.35 9.93
N ASP A 305 25.90 -36.00 11.03
CA ASP A 305 25.44 -35.65 12.37
C ASP A 305 26.55 -35.68 13.42
N GLY A 306 26.20 -35.34 14.67
CA GLY A 306 27.10 -35.45 15.82
C GLY A 306 27.54 -36.89 16.16
N ASN A 307 26.91 -37.90 15.55
CA ASN A 307 27.19 -39.32 15.77
C ASN A 307 27.98 -39.97 14.61
N GLY A 308 28.16 -39.28 13.46
CA GLY A 308 28.94 -39.76 12.32
C GLY A 308 28.33 -39.42 10.95
N ILE A 309 28.78 -40.16 9.92
CA ILE A 309 28.29 -40.05 8.55
C ILE A 309 27.32 -41.20 8.29
N HIS A 310 26.13 -40.89 7.79
CA HIS A 310 25.14 -41.87 7.37
C HIS A 310 25.07 -41.94 5.86
N ASN A 311 25.11 -43.15 5.30
CA ASN A 311 25.14 -43.38 3.85
C ASN A 311 23.76 -43.30 3.17
N TYR A 312 22.76 -42.76 3.87
CA TYR A 312 21.42 -42.52 3.36
C TYR A 312 20.96 -41.09 3.70
N THR A 313 19.95 -40.63 2.97
CA THR A 313 19.36 -39.30 3.10
C THR A 313 18.12 -39.32 4.00
N TYR A 314 17.27 -40.32 3.78
CA TYR A 314 16.00 -40.48 4.48
C TYR A 314 15.73 -41.95 4.76
N TYR A 315 15.03 -42.22 5.86
CA TYR A 315 14.71 -43.55 6.36
C TYR A 315 13.22 -43.59 6.65
N TYR A 316 12.49 -44.51 6.03
CA TYR A 316 11.05 -44.65 6.16
C TYR A 316 10.66 -46.00 6.74
N ASP A 317 10.07 -45.97 7.94
CA ASP A 317 9.50 -47.13 8.59
C ASP A 317 8.08 -47.43 8.06
N ALA A 318 7.90 -48.59 7.43
CA ALA A 318 6.62 -49.01 6.87
C ALA A 318 5.54 -49.30 7.92
N VAL A 319 5.89 -49.41 9.21
CA VAL A 319 4.91 -49.51 10.31
C VAL A 319 3.99 -48.29 10.34
N THR A 320 4.47 -47.12 9.87
CA THR A 320 3.69 -45.88 9.83
C THR A 320 2.42 -45.99 8.98
N VAL A 321 2.39 -46.85 7.96
CA VAL A 321 1.19 -47.15 7.14
C VAL A 321 0.06 -47.75 8.00
N ARG A 322 0.40 -48.44 9.09
CA ARG A 322 -0.55 -49.10 10.00
C ARG A 322 -0.82 -48.30 11.28
N ALA A 323 -0.12 -47.18 11.47
CA ALA A 323 -0.17 -46.38 12.68
C ALA A 323 -1.28 -45.31 12.68
N GLN A 324 -2.20 -45.34 11.71
CA GLN A 324 -3.26 -44.33 11.54
C GLN A 324 -2.71 -42.91 11.40
N ILE A 325 -1.60 -42.78 10.67
CA ILE A 325 -0.93 -41.51 10.41
C ILE A 325 -1.33 -41.05 9.00
N GLY A 326 -1.77 -39.80 8.87
CA GLY A 326 -2.07 -39.19 7.57
C GLY A 326 -0.79 -38.82 6.80
N TYR A 327 -0.90 -37.87 5.87
CA TYR A 327 0.28 -37.38 5.16
C TYR A 327 1.40 -36.95 6.12
N LYS A 328 2.64 -37.18 5.70
CA LYS A 328 3.82 -36.63 6.36
C LYS A 328 4.77 -36.11 5.30
N LEU A 329 4.93 -34.79 5.25
CA LEU A 329 5.92 -34.13 4.40
C LEU A 329 7.16 -33.85 5.25
N GLN A 330 8.33 -34.27 4.79
CA GLN A 330 9.59 -34.02 5.48
C GLN A 330 10.66 -33.53 4.51
N SER A 331 11.44 -32.54 4.94
CA SER A 331 12.69 -32.13 4.32
C SER A 331 13.87 -32.26 5.30
N GLU A 332 13.68 -33.05 6.37
CA GLU A 332 14.66 -33.29 7.43
C GLU A 332 15.17 -34.73 7.34
N SER A 333 16.45 -34.89 7.69
CA SER A 333 17.07 -36.21 7.80
C SER A 333 16.40 -37.02 8.90
N ALA A 334 16.34 -38.34 8.73
CA ALA A 334 15.62 -39.23 9.64
C ALA A 334 16.22 -39.30 11.07
N ILE A 335 17.45 -38.81 11.27
CA ILE A 335 18.23 -39.11 12.47
C ILE A 335 18.34 -37.89 13.40
N LEU A 336 18.17 -36.66 12.92
CA LEU A 336 18.64 -35.50 13.67
C LEU A 336 17.83 -34.20 13.56
N PHE A 337 16.61 -34.21 13.00
CA PHE A 337 15.86 -32.98 12.70
C PHE A 337 16.68 -31.94 11.88
N SER A 338 17.76 -32.40 11.25
CA SER A 338 18.68 -31.56 10.47
C SER A 338 18.20 -31.52 9.03
N GLY A 339 18.09 -30.31 8.47
CA GLY A 339 17.55 -30.09 7.14
C GLY A 339 18.37 -30.74 6.04
N VAL A 340 17.69 -31.32 5.05
CA VAL A 340 18.26 -31.92 3.85
C VAL A 340 18.25 -30.86 2.74
N TRP A 341 19.06 -29.83 2.96
CA TRP A 341 19.31 -28.76 2.00
C TRP A 341 20.80 -28.53 1.88
N ALA A 342 21.25 -28.21 0.67
CA ALA A 342 22.65 -27.95 0.36
C ALA A 342 22.76 -26.59 -0.30
N THR A 343 23.63 -25.75 0.23
CA THR A 343 23.89 -24.41 -0.32
C THR A 343 25.02 -24.48 -1.33
N ALA A 344 24.83 -23.91 -2.52
CA ALA A 344 25.89 -23.85 -3.52
C ALA A 344 27.14 -23.16 -2.94
N GLY A 345 28.30 -23.79 -3.09
CA GLY A 345 29.59 -23.24 -2.61
C GLY A 345 29.81 -23.29 -1.09
N ALA A 346 28.87 -23.83 -0.29
CA ALA A 346 29.13 -24.05 1.12
C ALA A 346 30.20 -25.14 1.33
N SER A 347 31.02 -24.98 2.37
CA SER A 347 32.05 -25.98 2.71
C SER A 347 31.41 -27.34 3.03
N GLU A 348 32.05 -28.44 2.64
CA GLU A 348 31.55 -29.79 2.95
C GLU A 348 31.34 -30.01 4.45
N THR A 349 32.16 -29.36 5.29
CA THR A 349 32.06 -29.41 6.76
C THR A 349 30.89 -28.63 7.35
N SER A 350 30.23 -27.77 6.56
CA SER A 350 29.11 -26.94 7.00
C SER A 350 27.74 -27.45 6.55
N GLN A 351 27.69 -28.51 5.74
CA GLN A 351 26.45 -29.08 5.23
C GLN A 351 26.06 -30.34 6.03
N PHE A 352 24.82 -30.38 6.52
CA PHE A 352 24.25 -31.58 7.16
C PHE A 352 23.87 -32.67 6.14
N TRP A 353 23.85 -32.32 4.86
CA TRP A 353 23.58 -33.22 3.76
C TRP A 353 24.46 -32.85 2.57
N LYS A 354 25.16 -33.83 2.00
CA LYS A 354 25.89 -33.68 0.74
C LYS A 354 25.07 -34.34 -0.37
N PRO A 355 24.52 -33.57 -1.34
CA PRO A 355 23.81 -34.14 -2.47
C PRO A 355 24.71 -35.09 -3.25
N ARG A 356 24.12 -36.12 -3.85
CA ARG A 356 24.84 -36.88 -4.88
C ARG A 356 25.16 -36.02 -6.09
N ASP A 357 26.15 -36.43 -6.87
CA ASP A 357 26.62 -35.73 -8.06
C ASP A 357 25.48 -35.41 -9.04
N GLU A 358 24.49 -36.30 -9.18
CA GLU A 358 23.36 -36.10 -10.10
C GLU A 358 22.39 -34.99 -9.64
N LEU A 359 22.40 -34.64 -8.35
CA LEU A 359 21.60 -33.57 -7.74
C LEU A 359 22.43 -32.33 -7.39
N ASN A 360 23.76 -32.42 -7.49
CA ASN A 360 24.67 -31.38 -7.05
C ASN A 360 24.64 -30.18 -8.01
N ARG A 361 24.58 -28.97 -7.45
CA ARG A 361 24.56 -27.70 -8.18
C ARG A 361 25.55 -26.73 -7.57
N THR A 362 26.24 -25.98 -8.43
CA THR A 362 27.20 -24.93 -8.02
C THR A 362 26.62 -23.53 -8.14
N ASP A 363 25.46 -23.38 -8.78
CA ASP A 363 24.79 -22.13 -9.09
C ASP A 363 23.40 -22.02 -8.43
N ALA A 364 23.03 -22.96 -7.55
CA ALA A 364 21.73 -22.98 -6.90
C ALA A 364 21.76 -23.75 -5.58
N ASP A 365 20.91 -23.35 -4.63
CA ASP A 365 20.72 -24.09 -3.39
C ASP A 365 19.72 -25.22 -3.61
N VAL A 366 20.05 -26.44 -3.18
CA VAL A 366 19.26 -27.64 -3.44
C VAL A 366 18.50 -28.05 -2.19
N SER A 367 17.21 -28.35 -2.31
CA SER A 367 16.38 -28.92 -1.26
C SER A 367 15.67 -30.18 -1.76
N ILE A 368 15.57 -31.21 -0.93
CA ILE A 368 14.84 -32.43 -1.25
C ILE A 368 13.74 -32.69 -0.24
N PHE A 369 12.64 -33.25 -0.72
CA PHE A 369 11.41 -33.43 0.04
C PHE A 369 10.90 -34.85 -0.11
N PHE A 370 10.48 -35.43 1.00
CA PHE A 370 9.92 -36.77 1.10
C PHE A 370 8.47 -36.65 1.55
N LEU A 371 7.54 -37.07 0.69
CA LEU A 371 6.13 -37.16 1.01
C LEU A 371 5.75 -38.61 1.28
N ASN A 372 5.30 -38.89 2.49
CA ASN A 372 4.70 -40.17 2.83
C ASN A 372 3.18 -40.05 2.84
N ALA A 373 2.52 -40.91 2.05
CA ALA A 373 1.05 -41.02 2.06
C ALA A 373 0.54 -41.74 3.33
N ASN A 374 1.36 -42.64 3.91
CA ASN A 374 1.04 -43.41 5.11
C ASN A 374 -0.33 -44.11 5.01
N SER A 375 -1.24 -43.85 5.94
CA SER A 375 -2.57 -44.48 6.01
C SER A 375 -3.64 -43.75 5.19
N VAL A 376 -3.27 -42.78 4.35
CA VAL A 376 -4.26 -42.03 3.54
C VAL A 376 -4.85 -42.90 2.43
N MET A 377 -6.18 -42.89 2.36
CA MET A 377 -6.97 -43.50 1.30
C MET A 377 -7.62 -42.43 0.43
N TYR A 378 -7.83 -42.69 -0.84
CA TYR A 378 -8.36 -41.75 -1.83
C TYR A 378 -9.70 -42.23 -2.36
N GLU A 379 -10.69 -41.35 -2.43
CA GLU A 379 -12.01 -41.67 -3.01
C GLU A 379 -12.00 -41.70 -4.55
N TYR A 380 -10.95 -41.16 -5.16
CA TYR A 380 -10.78 -41.10 -6.61
C TYR A 380 -9.34 -41.50 -6.97
N PRO A 381 -9.13 -42.14 -8.14
CA PRO A 381 -7.78 -42.35 -8.63
C PRO A 381 -7.11 -41.00 -8.89
N THR A 382 -5.81 -40.93 -8.60
CA THR A 382 -5.02 -39.69 -8.70
C THR A 382 -3.81 -39.90 -9.60
N ASP A 383 -3.77 -39.21 -10.73
CA ASP A 383 -2.70 -39.28 -11.74
C ASP A 383 -1.45 -38.44 -11.39
N ASP A 384 -1.51 -37.62 -10.34
CA ASP A 384 -0.39 -36.77 -9.92
C ASP A 384 0.85 -37.62 -9.55
N PRO A 385 2.06 -37.30 -10.04
CA PRO A 385 3.26 -38.12 -9.82
C PRO A 385 3.73 -38.21 -8.35
N ILE A 386 3.29 -37.31 -7.49
CA ILE A 386 3.66 -37.25 -6.07
C ILE A 386 2.56 -37.81 -5.18
N PHE A 387 1.29 -37.58 -5.53
CA PHE A 387 0.11 -38.10 -4.83
C PHE A 387 -0.50 -39.34 -5.51
N SER A 388 0.25 -39.99 -6.41
CA SER A 388 -0.22 -41.06 -7.28
C SER A 388 -0.95 -42.15 -6.50
N ALA A 389 -2.20 -42.44 -6.87
CA ALA A 389 -3.04 -43.41 -6.17
C ALA A 389 -3.97 -44.13 -7.15
N HIS A 390 -3.63 -45.36 -7.49
CA HIS A 390 -4.37 -46.23 -8.43
C HIS A 390 -4.57 -47.64 -7.88
N VAL A 391 -3.98 -47.95 -6.72
CA VAL A 391 -4.08 -49.28 -6.12
C VAL A 391 -5.42 -49.42 -5.37
N SER A 392 -6.40 -50.06 -6.00
CA SER A 392 -7.72 -50.33 -5.41
C SER A 392 -7.61 -51.10 -4.08
N ALA A 393 -8.31 -50.62 -3.05
CA ALA A 393 -8.42 -51.24 -1.73
C ALA A 393 -9.00 -52.67 -1.83
N LEU A 394 -10.02 -52.85 -2.66
CA LEU A 394 -10.60 -54.17 -2.94
C LEU A 394 -9.56 -55.15 -3.50
N SER A 395 -8.70 -54.68 -4.40
CA SER A 395 -7.63 -55.51 -4.96
C SER A 395 -6.63 -55.97 -3.88
N GLN A 396 -6.33 -55.13 -2.89
CA GLN A 396 -5.46 -55.48 -1.78
C GLN A 396 -6.12 -56.49 -0.83
N LEU A 397 -7.39 -56.28 -0.47
CA LEU A 397 -8.15 -57.20 0.40
C LEU A 397 -8.26 -58.60 -0.23
N ARG A 398 -8.49 -58.67 -1.54
CA ARG A 398 -8.51 -59.95 -2.28
C ARG A 398 -7.16 -60.65 -2.25
N LYS A 399 -6.04 -59.92 -2.39
CA LYS A 399 -4.68 -60.48 -2.26
C LYS A 399 -4.41 -61.06 -0.87
N MET A 400 -5.04 -60.52 0.17
CA MET A 400 -4.96 -61.03 1.54
C MET A 400 -5.90 -62.22 1.80
N GLY A 401 -6.58 -62.75 0.78
CA GLY A 401 -7.49 -63.90 0.93
C GLY A 401 -8.82 -63.56 1.61
N MET A 402 -9.12 -62.28 1.82
CA MET A 402 -10.41 -61.86 2.38
C MET A 402 -11.50 -61.95 1.30
N ASN A 403 -12.49 -62.79 1.56
CA ASN A 403 -13.65 -62.99 0.69
C ASN A 403 -14.66 -61.84 0.94
N THR A 404 -14.31 -60.64 0.48
CA THR A 404 -15.11 -59.42 0.69
C THR A 404 -15.92 -59.09 -0.55
N SER A 405 -17.25 -59.13 -0.43
CA SER A 405 -18.20 -58.55 -1.38
C SER A 405 -18.79 -57.28 -0.75
N ILE A 406 -18.00 -56.21 -0.71
CA ILE A 406 -18.47 -54.93 -0.20
C ILE A 406 -18.18 -53.91 -1.29
N ALA A 407 -19.23 -53.52 -2.03
CA ALA A 407 -19.16 -52.50 -3.08
C ALA A 407 -18.55 -51.17 -2.57
N GLU A 408 -18.60 -50.95 -1.25
CA GLU A 408 -18.04 -49.78 -0.54
C GLU A 408 -16.51 -49.64 -0.64
N PHE A 409 -15.76 -50.70 -0.97
CA PHE A 409 -14.29 -50.65 -1.15
C PHE A 409 -13.83 -50.63 -2.61
N ASP A 410 -14.74 -50.70 -3.58
CA ASP A 410 -14.36 -50.69 -5.01
C ASP A 410 -13.86 -49.30 -5.43
N ASP A 411 -14.38 -48.25 -4.79
CA ASP A 411 -14.08 -46.85 -5.09
C ASP A 411 -12.93 -46.25 -4.25
N TRP A 412 -12.24 -47.07 -3.46
CA TRP A 412 -11.15 -46.59 -2.58
C TRP A 412 -9.79 -46.98 -3.13
N TYR A 413 -8.89 -46.01 -3.22
CA TYR A 413 -7.55 -46.16 -3.76
C TYR A 413 -6.52 -45.89 -2.67
N SER A 414 -5.42 -46.62 -2.71
CA SER A 414 -4.24 -46.39 -1.88
C SER A 414 -3.13 -45.84 -2.76
N ALA A 415 -2.19 -45.12 -2.13
CA ALA A 415 -1.04 -44.57 -2.83
C ALA A 415 -0.25 -45.69 -3.54
N ASP A 416 0.20 -45.41 -4.75
CA ASP A 416 0.94 -46.37 -5.56
C ASP A 416 2.27 -46.75 -4.89
N THR A 417 2.85 -45.79 -4.17
CA THR A 417 4.12 -45.97 -3.47
C THR A 417 4.13 -45.26 -2.12
N LEU A 418 4.88 -45.80 -1.16
CA LEU A 418 4.82 -45.37 0.24
C LEU A 418 5.43 -43.98 0.47
N THR A 419 6.53 -43.69 -0.22
CA THR A 419 7.19 -42.38 -0.21
C THR A 419 7.46 -41.93 -1.64
N THR A 420 7.04 -40.72 -1.95
CA THR A 420 7.40 -40.00 -3.18
C THR A 420 8.41 -38.89 -2.84
N ILE A 421 9.23 -38.54 -3.83
CA ILE A 421 10.34 -37.61 -3.66
C ILE A 421 10.28 -36.58 -4.77
N PHE A 422 10.52 -35.32 -4.41
CA PHE A 422 10.78 -34.27 -5.37
C PHE A 422 11.87 -33.34 -4.82
N GLY A 423 12.60 -32.71 -5.73
CA GLY A 423 13.69 -31.79 -5.42
C GLY A 423 13.39 -30.41 -5.96
N CYS A 424 13.88 -29.38 -5.28
CA CYS A 424 13.83 -28.00 -5.73
C CYS A 424 15.22 -27.38 -5.70
N ILE A 425 15.46 -26.47 -6.63
CA ILE A 425 16.59 -25.54 -6.56
C ILE A 425 16.08 -24.11 -6.28
N ASP A 426 16.82 -23.35 -5.50
CA ASP A 426 16.61 -21.91 -5.26
C ASP A 426 17.79 -21.12 -5.86
N GLN A 427 17.47 -20.10 -6.65
CA GLN A 427 18.44 -19.17 -7.23
C GLN A 427 18.04 -17.73 -6.96
N PHE A 428 19.06 -16.88 -6.79
CA PHE A 428 18.90 -15.46 -6.54
C PHE A 428 19.75 -14.66 -7.52
N GLN A 429 19.30 -13.46 -7.85
CA GLN A 429 20.05 -12.49 -8.62
C GLN A 429 19.88 -11.13 -7.97
N ILE A 430 20.95 -10.36 -7.87
CA ILE A 430 20.96 -9.04 -7.22
C ILE A 430 21.51 -8.02 -8.21
N CYS A 431 20.88 -6.86 -8.28
CA CYS A 431 21.27 -5.79 -9.19
C CYS A 431 21.38 -4.44 -8.47
N ASN A 432 22.33 -3.65 -8.93
CA ASN A 432 22.43 -2.25 -8.57
C ASN A 432 21.43 -1.44 -9.42
N ALA A 433 20.47 -0.76 -8.77
CA ALA A 433 19.43 -0.02 -9.49
C ALA A 433 19.95 1.22 -10.22
N ARG A 434 21.14 1.74 -9.86
CA ARG A 434 21.78 2.91 -10.49
C ARG A 434 22.46 2.54 -11.81
N THR A 435 23.21 1.44 -11.80
CA THR A 435 24.00 1.00 -12.96
C THR A 435 23.26 -0.01 -13.83
N GLU A 436 22.17 -0.58 -13.31
CA GLU A 436 21.39 -1.68 -13.92
C GLU A 436 22.21 -2.96 -14.15
N VAL A 437 23.38 -3.08 -13.53
CA VAL A 437 24.22 -4.27 -13.59
C VAL A 437 23.74 -5.29 -12.57
N CYS A 438 23.53 -6.52 -13.03
CA CYS A 438 23.03 -7.65 -12.25
C CYS A 438 24.09 -8.76 -12.14
N SER A 439 24.07 -9.49 -11.03
CA SER A 439 24.75 -10.78 -10.94
C SER A 439 24.14 -11.82 -11.87
N ASP A 440 24.88 -12.90 -12.13
CA ASP A 440 24.26 -14.15 -12.59
C ASP A 440 23.34 -14.72 -11.50
N LEU A 441 22.46 -15.64 -11.89
CA LEU A 441 21.67 -16.43 -10.95
C LEU A 441 22.59 -17.39 -10.19
N GLN A 442 22.61 -17.29 -8.86
CA GLN A 442 23.43 -18.12 -7.97
C GLN A 442 22.69 -18.52 -6.69
N GLY A 443 23.23 -19.49 -5.94
CA GLY A 443 22.76 -19.82 -4.59
C GLY A 443 23.07 -18.72 -3.58
N ILE A 444 22.38 -18.72 -2.43
CA ILE A 444 22.42 -17.58 -1.50
C ILE A 444 23.80 -17.32 -0.87
N GLN A 445 24.65 -18.35 -0.80
CA GLN A 445 25.98 -18.23 -0.20
C GLN A 445 26.97 -17.37 -0.98
N ALA A 446 26.68 -17.07 -2.25
CA ALA A 446 27.41 -16.06 -3.01
C ALA A 446 27.41 -14.69 -2.29
N TRP A 447 26.38 -14.41 -1.47
CA TRP A 447 26.24 -13.15 -0.72
C TRP A 447 26.12 -13.31 0.79
N ALA A 448 25.80 -14.51 1.30
CA ALA A 448 25.62 -14.73 2.74
C ALA A 448 26.93 -14.83 3.53
N SER A 449 28.05 -15.14 2.85
CA SER A 449 29.38 -15.05 3.44
C SER A 449 29.87 -13.60 3.51
N LEU A 450 30.65 -13.26 4.54
CA LEU A 450 31.21 -11.91 4.68
C LEU A 450 32.09 -11.55 3.47
N ASP A 451 32.95 -12.48 3.04
CA ASP A 451 33.84 -12.29 1.89
C ASP A 451 33.04 -12.14 0.59
N GLY A 452 32.00 -12.96 0.39
CA GLY A 452 31.12 -12.86 -0.78
C GLY A 452 30.34 -11.55 -0.83
N MET A 453 29.81 -11.09 0.30
CA MET A 453 29.13 -9.81 0.41
C MET A 453 30.06 -8.64 0.10
N LEU A 454 31.26 -8.62 0.70
CA LEU A 454 32.24 -7.55 0.47
C LEU A 454 32.73 -7.54 -0.98
N ALA A 455 33.01 -8.71 -1.56
CA ALA A 455 33.38 -8.85 -2.95
C ALA A 455 32.27 -8.36 -3.89
N PHE A 456 31.00 -8.62 -3.57
CA PHE A 456 29.86 -8.14 -4.35
C PHE A 456 29.70 -6.63 -4.26
N ILE A 457 29.81 -6.04 -3.05
CA ILE A 457 29.74 -4.59 -2.85
C ILE A 457 30.79 -3.88 -3.71
N ASP A 458 32.02 -4.39 -3.73
CA ASP A 458 33.13 -3.82 -4.52
C ASP A 458 32.93 -4.02 -6.03
N ALA A 459 32.62 -5.26 -6.45
CA ALA A 459 32.49 -5.59 -7.88
C ALA A 459 31.31 -4.89 -8.58
N TYR A 460 30.24 -4.55 -7.85
CA TYR A 460 29.03 -3.94 -8.40
C TYR A 460 28.84 -2.47 -7.97
N ASP A 461 29.86 -1.87 -7.36
CA ASP A 461 29.91 -0.46 -6.93
C ASP A 461 28.66 -0.05 -6.14
N LEU A 462 28.34 -0.83 -5.09
CA LEU A 462 27.18 -0.54 -4.25
C LEU A 462 27.46 0.64 -3.32
N SER A 463 26.51 1.56 -3.23
CA SER A 463 26.54 2.61 -2.21
C SER A 463 26.44 2.02 -0.79
N PRO A 464 26.80 2.78 0.26
CA PRO A 464 26.60 2.33 1.64
C PRO A 464 25.15 1.96 1.97
N LEU A 465 24.16 2.70 1.45
CA LEU A 465 22.74 2.40 1.70
C LEU A 465 22.25 1.17 0.92
N GLN A 466 22.79 0.96 -0.28
CA GLN A 466 22.57 -0.28 -1.04
C GLN A 466 23.20 -1.48 -0.33
N ALA A 467 24.40 -1.33 0.22
CA ALA A 467 25.09 -2.37 1.00
C ALA A 467 24.32 -2.74 2.28
N ASP A 468 23.78 -1.75 2.99
CA ASP A 468 22.88 -2.00 4.14
C ASP A 468 21.61 -2.74 3.69
N THR A 469 21.00 -2.31 2.58
CA THR A 469 19.80 -2.94 2.02
C THR A 469 20.08 -4.38 1.63
N LEU A 470 21.22 -4.62 0.97
CA LEU A 470 21.69 -5.94 0.60
C LEU A 470 21.87 -6.83 1.84
N SER A 471 22.51 -6.32 2.89
CA SER A 471 22.75 -7.06 4.14
C SER A 471 21.44 -7.54 4.76
N VAL A 472 20.44 -6.66 4.80
CA VAL A 472 19.09 -6.98 5.30
C VAL A 472 18.40 -8.02 4.40
N LEU A 473 18.44 -7.83 3.07
CA LEU A 473 17.82 -8.75 2.12
C LEU A 473 18.44 -10.15 2.19
N VAL A 474 19.76 -10.25 2.18
CA VAL A 474 20.47 -11.53 2.25
C VAL A 474 20.13 -12.25 3.55
N ASN A 475 20.08 -11.54 4.68
CA ASN A 475 19.68 -12.13 5.95
C ASN A 475 18.28 -12.77 5.88
N TYR A 476 17.36 -12.18 5.12
CA TYR A 476 16.03 -12.74 4.93
C TYR A 476 16.03 -13.92 3.97
N LEU A 477 16.71 -13.79 2.85
CA LEU A 477 16.71 -14.79 1.79
C LEU A 477 17.32 -16.13 2.23
N VAL A 478 18.30 -16.11 3.15
CA VAL A 478 18.88 -17.34 3.74
C VAL A 478 17.82 -18.27 4.38
N LEU A 479 16.75 -17.73 4.97
CA LEU A 479 15.64 -18.53 5.52
C LEU A 479 14.30 -18.35 4.75
N ASN A 480 14.36 -17.88 3.51
CA ASN A 480 13.23 -17.80 2.58
C ASN A 480 13.56 -18.62 1.32
N ASN A 481 13.79 -19.92 1.51
CA ASN A 481 14.01 -20.92 0.46
C ASN A 481 12.94 -22.02 0.53
N MET A 482 12.92 -22.92 -0.44
CA MET A 482 11.89 -23.96 -0.50
C MET A 482 11.89 -24.90 0.71
N TYR A 483 13.05 -25.12 1.34
CA TYR A 483 13.15 -25.86 2.60
C TYR A 483 12.40 -25.14 3.75
N TYR A 484 12.68 -23.85 3.96
CA TYR A 484 12.11 -23.09 5.07
C TYR A 484 10.62 -22.73 4.92
N SER A 485 10.03 -22.90 3.73
CA SER A 485 8.57 -22.76 3.53
C SER A 485 7.74 -23.86 4.20
N ILE A 486 8.33 -25.03 4.44
CA ILE A 486 7.64 -26.15 5.08
C ILE A 486 8.18 -26.51 6.47
N TYR A 487 9.26 -25.83 6.90
CA TYR A 487 9.95 -26.07 8.16
C TYR A 487 8.99 -26.12 9.36
N GLY A 488 9.03 -27.22 10.12
CA GLY A 488 8.20 -27.44 11.31
C GLY A 488 6.70 -27.63 11.06
N ARG A 489 6.23 -27.65 9.80
CA ARG A 489 4.79 -27.75 9.46
C ARG A 489 4.33 -29.15 9.09
N SER A 490 5.23 -29.99 8.58
CA SER A 490 4.90 -31.34 8.10
C SER A 490 3.71 -31.29 7.13
N SER A 491 2.66 -32.10 7.33
CA SER A 491 1.46 -32.14 6.49
C SER A 491 0.66 -30.83 6.42
N TYR A 492 0.77 -29.93 7.40
CA TYR A 492 0.11 -28.62 7.34
C TYR A 492 0.67 -27.71 6.25
N ALA A 493 1.80 -28.06 5.65
CA ALA A 493 2.33 -27.40 4.46
C ALA A 493 1.56 -27.76 3.18
N LEU A 494 0.82 -28.87 3.18
CA LEU A 494 0.12 -29.38 2.00
C LEU A 494 -1.25 -28.71 1.83
N ARG A 495 -1.60 -28.38 0.59
CA ARG A 495 -2.93 -27.98 0.14
C ARG A 495 -3.85 -29.19 0.06
N ALA A 496 -3.33 -30.37 -0.32
CA ALA A 496 -4.08 -31.63 -0.31
C ALA A 496 -4.70 -31.92 1.08
N GLN A 497 -3.94 -31.63 2.15
CA GLN A 497 -4.38 -31.80 3.55
C GLN A 497 -5.68 -31.02 3.89
N GLU A 498 -5.99 -29.93 3.17
CA GLU A 498 -7.20 -29.13 3.42
C GLU A 498 -8.49 -29.83 3.02
N THR A 499 -8.38 -30.89 2.23
CA THR A 499 -9.50 -31.69 1.73
C THR A 499 -9.48 -33.13 2.24
N LEU A 500 -8.59 -33.40 3.21
CA LEU A 500 -8.52 -34.67 3.93
C LEU A 500 -9.54 -34.66 5.07
N SER A 501 -10.42 -35.67 5.12
CA SER A 501 -11.35 -35.92 6.21
C SER A 501 -10.96 -37.22 6.92
N ASN A 502 -10.55 -37.13 8.18
CA ASN A 502 -9.86 -38.21 8.90
C ASN A 502 -8.59 -38.64 8.14
N LEU A 503 -8.61 -39.83 7.52
CA LEU A 503 -7.53 -40.36 6.67
C LEU A 503 -7.99 -40.54 5.21
N ASN A 504 -9.12 -39.93 4.84
CA ASN A 504 -9.71 -40.06 3.51
C ASN A 504 -9.51 -38.76 2.74
N GLN A 505 -8.84 -38.85 1.62
CA GLN A 505 -8.73 -37.79 0.63
C GLN A 505 -10.04 -37.73 -0.15
N VAL A 506 -10.94 -36.86 0.31
CA VAL A 506 -12.33 -36.76 -0.19
C VAL A 506 -12.38 -36.01 -1.51
N ALA A 507 -11.62 -34.92 -1.63
CA ALA A 507 -11.55 -34.22 -2.91
C ALA A 507 -10.70 -35.01 -3.91
N GLN A 508 -11.18 -35.08 -5.16
CA GLN A 508 -10.37 -35.53 -6.28
C GLN A 508 -9.20 -34.56 -6.46
N LEU A 509 -7.97 -35.04 -6.25
CA LEU A 509 -6.79 -34.24 -6.48
C LEU A 509 -6.54 -34.11 -8.00
N PRO A 510 -6.25 -32.91 -8.51
CA PRO A 510 -5.89 -32.73 -9.91
C PRO A 510 -4.54 -33.39 -10.22
N SER A 511 -4.29 -33.69 -11.49
CA SER A 511 -3.03 -34.31 -11.96
C SER A 511 -1.79 -33.44 -11.77
N ASN A 512 -1.97 -32.15 -11.46
CA ASN A 512 -0.90 -31.20 -11.17
C ASN A 512 -0.90 -30.73 -9.70
N GLN A 513 -1.44 -31.54 -8.78
CA GLN A 513 -1.48 -31.21 -7.36
C GLN A 513 -0.09 -30.85 -6.81
N TRP A 514 0.98 -31.56 -7.19
CA TRP A 514 2.33 -31.26 -6.75
C TRP A 514 2.80 -29.85 -7.14
N GLN A 515 2.37 -29.34 -8.31
CA GLN A 515 2.66 -27.98 -8.76
C GLN A 515 1.93 -26.95 -7.89
N ILE A 516 0.68 -27.24 -7.53
CA ILE A 516 -0.10 -26.42 -6.59
C ILE A 516 0.58 -26.37 -5.22
N GLU A 517 1.15 -27.49 -4.77
CA GLU A 517 1.89 -27.55 -3.50
C GLU A 517 3.12 -26.64 -3.52
N VAL A 518 4.03 -26.84 -4.48
CA VAL A 518 5.29 -26.07 -4.54
C VAL A 518 5.02 -24.60 -4.83
N GLN A 519 3.99 -24.26 -5.61
CA GLN A 519 3.56 -22.89 -5.82
C GLN A 519 3.10 -22.26 -4.50
N SER A 520 2.29 -22.95 -3.70
CA SER A 520 1.84 -22.44 -2.40
C SER A 520 3.01 -22.20 -1.44
N TRP A 521 4.05 -23.03 -1.50
CA TRP A 521 5.26 -22.85 -0.70
C TRP A 521 6.09 -21.65 -1.14
N PHE A 522 6.21 -21.43 -2.46
CA PHE A 522 6.85 -20.25 -3.00
C PHE A 522 6.09 -18.97 -2.64
N GLU A 523 4.76 -18.96 -2.77
CA GLU A 523 3.91 -17.84 -2.33
C GLU A 523 4.05 -17.56 -0.82
N THR A 524 4.19 -18.62 0.00
CA THR A 524 4.48 -18.50 1.44
C THR A 524 5.84 -17.81 1.67
N ASN A 525 6.89 -18.18 0.92
CA ASN A 525 8.19 -17.51 0.99
C ASN A 525 8.10 -16.03 0.59
N LEU A 526 7.32 -15.69 -0.44
CA LEU A 526 7.11 -14.30 -0.86
C LEU A 526 6.39 -13.49 0.22
N ALA A 527 5.34 -14.03 0.82
CA ALA A 527 4.62 -13.39 1.93
C ALA A 527 5.53 -13.21 3.16
N LYS A 528 6.37 -14.21 3.47
CA LYS A 528 7.34 -14.17 4.58
C LYS A 528 8.43 -13.11 4.34
N LEU A 529 8.87 -12.91 3.10
CA LEU A 529 9.80 -11.85 2.73
C LEU A 529 9.19 -10.44 2.93
N GLN A 530 7.93 -10.25 2.54
CA GLN A 530 7.21 -8.99 2.80
C GLN A 530 7.06 -8.73 4.30
N GLU A 531 6.71 -9.76 5.08
CA GLU A 531 6.59 -9.66 6.52
C GLU A 531 7.92 -9.28 7.18
N ARG A 532 9.02 -9.94 6.81
CA ARG A 532 10.35 -9.65 7.38
C ARG A 532 10.83 -8.24 7.09
N SER A 533 10.52 -7.70 5.91
CA SER A 533 10.83 -6.31 5.57
C SER A 533 10.14 -5.34 6.54
N VAL A 534 8.89 -5.62 6.93
CA VAL A 534 8.20 -4.84 7.95
C VAL A 534 8.77 -5.09 9.35
N GLN A 535 9.01 -6.34 9.72
CA GLN A 535 9.57 -6.70 11.03
C GLN A 535 10.97 -6.14 11.25
N PHE A 536 11.75 -5.87 10.20
CA PHE A 536 12.97 -5.08 10.29
C PHE A 536 12.74 -3.76 11.05
N ALA A 537 11.67 -3.07 10.67
CA ALA A 537 11.36 -1.73 11.15
C ALA A 537 10.52 -1.74 12.42
N THR A 538 9.73 -2.79 12.68
CA THR A 538 8.83 -2.86 13.85
C THR A 538 9.36 -3.75 14.98
N GLY A 539 10.34 -4.60 14.69
CA GLY A 539 10.71 -5.75 15.52
C GLY A 539 9.85 -6.99 15.22
N PRO A 540 10.30 -8.20 15.63
CA PRO A 540 9.54 -9.44 15.50
C PRO A 540 8.24 -9.39 16.31
N ARG A 541 7.17 -9.98 15.78
CA ARG A 541 5.88 -10.08 16.47
C ARG A 541 6.00 -11.07 17.64
N SER A 542 6.08 -10.54 18.86
CA SER A 542 6.14 -11.22 20.17
C SER A 542 6.79 -12.62 20.16
N SER A 543 8.02 -12.71 20.67
CA SER A 543 8.50 -13.96 21.25
C SER A 543 7.67 -14.31 22.49
N ARG A 544 7.49 -15.60 22.76
CA ARG A 544 6.93 -16.14 24.01
C ARG A 544 7.46 -15.37 25.25
N GLU A 545 6.60 -15.12 26.24
CA GLU A 545 6.89 -14.28 27.43
C GLU A 545 8.32 -14.50 27.95
N GLY A 546 9.14 -13.44 27.91
CA GLY A 546 10.51 -13.43 28.43
C GLY A 546 11.63 -13.81 27.46
N LYS A 547 11.34 -14.23 26.21
CA LYS A 547 12.37 -14.71 25.26
C LYS A 547 12.63 -13.88 24.02
N GLN A 548 13.08 -12.64 24.14
CA GLN A 548 13.22 -11.74 22.99
C GLN A 548 14.54 -11.90 22.22
N ARG A 549 14.46 -11.80 20.88
CA ARG A 549 15.64 -11.55 20.05
C ARG A 549 16.07 -10.10 20.25
N VAL A 550 17.37 -9.86 20.42
CA VAL A 550 17.95 -8.52 20.49
C VAL A 550 18.44 -8.14 19.10
N ALA A 551 18.18 -6.90 18.66
CA ALA A 551 18.72 -6.39 17.41
C ALA A 551 20.24 -6.21 17.53
N LEU A 552 20.98 -6.62 16.51
CA LEU A 552 22.45 -6.47 16.48
C LEU A 552 22.90 -5.07 16.06
N THR A 553 22.06 -4.40 15.27
CA THR A 553 22.24 -3.02 14.84
C THR A 553 20.89 -2.32 14.90
N ASP A 554 20.83 -1.18 15.60
CA ASP A 554 19.63 -0.38 15.82
C ASP A 554 19.73 1.04 15.21
N GLN A 555 20.87 1.38 14.59
CA GLN A 555 21.16 2.73 14.07
C GLN A 555 21.38 2.80 12.54
N THR A 556 20.83 1.85 11.77
CA THR A 556 20.91 1.95 10.31
C THR A 556 19.96 3.04 9.79
N PRO A 557 20.31 3.76 8.70
CA PRO A 557 19.39 4.70 8.05
C PRO A 557 18.10 4.02 7.55
N LEU A 558 18.14 2.71 7.31
CA LEU A 558 17.00 1.89 6.89
C LEU A 558 15.86 1.86 7.92
N CYS A 559 16.15 2.09 9.21
CA CYS A 559 15.13 2.18 10.25
C CYS A 559 14.13 3.32 10.07
N LYS A 560 14.46 4.30 9.23
CA LYS A 560 13.60 5.43 8.86
C LYS A 560 13.13 5.33 7.40
N ALA A 561 13.33 4.19 6.76
CA ALA A 561 13.02 3.97 5.37
C ALA A 561 11.86 3.00 5.15
N GLN A 562 11.33 2.31 6.15
CA GLN A 562 10.24 1.36 5.89
C GLN A 562 8.90 2.07 5.66
N LYS A 563 8.29 1.89 4.48
CA LYS A 563 6.92 2.32 4.17
C LYS A 563 5.99 1.13 3.98
N VAL A 564 4.73 1.32 4.36
CA VAL A 564 3.63 0.36 4.18
C VAL A 564 2.38 1.09 3.69
N ARG A 565 1.36 0.37 3.22
CA ARG A 565 0.05 0.97 2.99
C ARG A 565 -0.50 1.52 4.31
N CYS A 566 -1.04 2.74 4.28
CA CYS A 566 -1.54 3.39 5.50
C CYS A 566 -2.64 2.54 6.15
N PRO A 567 -2.49 2.19 7.44
CA PRO A 567 -3.53 1.45 8.15
C PRO A 567 -4.78 2.31 8.37
N ALA A 568 -5.89 1.66 8.70
CA ALA A 568 -7.12 2.35 9.08
C ALA A 568 -6.84 3.32 10.25
N GLY A 569 -7.32 4.56 10.13
CA GLY A 569 -7.13 5.60 11.13
C GLY A 569 -5.93 6.52 10.90
N MET A 570 -5.10 6.26 9.89
CA MET A 570 -4.02 7.15 9.45
C MET A 570 -4.24 7.64 8.03
N THR A 571 -3.86 8.89 7.76
CA THR A 571 -3.97 9.48 6.42
C THR A 571 -2.77 10.36 6.12
N SER A 572 -2.24 10.21 4.92
CA SER A 572 -1.17 11.03 4.38
C SER A 572 -1.74 12.20 3.54
N PHE A 573 -1.01 13.31 3.44
CA PHE A 573 -1.31 14.50 2.62
C PHE A 573 -0.07 14.94 1.82
N SER A 574 -0.27 15.46 0.60
CA SER A 574 0.80 16.10 -0.16
C SER A 574 1.16 17.45 0.45
N VAL A 575 2.40 17.60 0.92
CA VAL A 575 2.92 18.87 1.43
C VAL A 575 2.91 19.92 0.32
N LEU A 576 3.36 19.55 -0.88
CA LEU A 576 3.33 20.43 -2.05
C LEU A 576 1.90 20.91 -2.36
N GLY A 577 0.93 20.00 -2.40
CA GLY A 577 -0.46 20.32 -2.66
C GLY A 577 -1.05 21.29 -1.63
N VAL A 578 -0.79 21.04 -0.34
CA VAL A 578 -1.19 21.93 0.75
C VAL A 578 -0.52 23.30 0.62
N SER A 579 0.80 23.35 0.42
CA SER A 579 1.55 24.60 0.29
C SER A 579 1.10 25.44 -0.90
N CYS A 580 0.88 24.83 -2.08
CA CYS A 580 0.38 25.53 -3.26
C CYS A 580 -1.02 26.12 -3.03
N LEU A 581 -1.91 25.35 -2.41
CA LEU A 581 -3.26 25.81 -2.08
C LEU A 581 -3.22 27.02 -1.15
N LEU A 582 -2.43 26.96 -0.07
CA LEU A 582 -2.27 28.05 0.88
C LEU A 582 -1.62 29.29 0.25
N ALA A 583 -0.59 29.11 -0.57
CA ALA A 583 0.09 30.20 -1.25
C ALA A 583 -0.84 30.93 -2.24
N VAL A 584 -1.54 30.19 -3.11
CA VAL A 584 -2.44 30.77 -4.10
C VAL A 584 -3.64 31.46 -3.42
N GLY A 585 -4.27 30.80 -2.46
CA GLY A 585 -5.38 31.41 -1.70
C GLY A 585 -4.93 32.65 -0.91
N GLY A 586 -3.75 32.59 -0.27
CA GLY A 586 -3.17 33.72 0.44
C GLY A 586 -2.89 34.92 -0.48
N LEU A 587 -2.32 34.68 -1.67
CA LEU A 587 -2.10 35.71 -2.68
C LEU A 587 -3.41 36.37 -3.15
N ILE A 588 -4.48 35.59 -3.34
CA ILE A 588 -5.81 36.10 -3.69
C ILE A 588 -6.34 37.03 -2.59
N ILE A 589 -6.27 36.58 -1.34
CA ILE A 589 -6.76 37.36 -0.18
C ILE A 589 -5.98 38.67 -0.08
N LEU A 590 -4.65 38.62 -0.11
CA LEU A 590 -3.79 39.80 -0.04
C LEU A 590 -4.03 40.77 -1.21
N SER A 591 -4.24 40.24 -2.42
CA SER A 591 -4.55 41.03 -3.60
C SER A 591 -5.87 41.79 -3.46
N ASN A 592 -6.90 41.13 -2.92
CA ASN A 592 -8.18 41.78 -2.67
C ASN A 592 -8.08 42.85 -1.57
N LEU A 593 -7.41 42.58 -0.46
CA LEU A 593 -7.23 43.55 0.63
C LEU A 593 -6.44 44.79 0.18
N SER A 594 -5.51 44.59 -0.77
CA SER A 594 -4.69 45.67 -1.31
C SER A 594 -5.25 46.31 -2.58
N LEU A 595 -6.43 45.86 -3.05
CA LEU A 595 -6.96 46.18 -4.38
C LEU A 595 -7.10 47.69 -4.62
N ASP A 596 -7.72 48.41 -3.68
CA ASP A 596 -7.92 49.85 -3.79
C ASP A 596 -6.57 50.62 -3.81
N SER A 597 -5.58 50.16 -3.03
CA SER A 597 -4.24 50.75 -2.98
C SER A 597 -3.43 50.49 -4.26
N ILE A 598 -3.51 49.27 -4.80
CA ILE A 598 -2.86 48.89 -6.06
C ILE A 598 -3.45 49.71 -7.20
N MET A 599 -4.78 49.74 -7.31
CA MET A 599 -5.48 50.50 -8.35
C MET A 599 -5.28 52.00 -8.19
N ALA A 600 -4.99 52.50 -6.98
CA ALA A 600 -4.60 53.88 -6.78
C ALA A 600 -3.27 54.26 -7.40
N ARG A 601 -2.26 53.39 -7.27
CA ARG A 601 -0.91 53.67 -7.76
C ARG A 601 -0.74 53.31 -9.24
N VAL A 602 -1.28 52.17 -9.65
CA VAL A 602 -1.06 51.59 -10.99
C VAL A 602 -2.13 52.06 -11.98
N GLY A 603 -3.36 52.28 -11.50
CA GLY A 603 -4.52 52.63 -12.32
C GLY A 603 -4.29 53.81 -13.26
N PRO A 604 -3.82 54.98 -12.77
CA PRO A 604 -3.62 56.16 -13.62
C PRO A 604 -2.59 55.96 -14.73
N LYS A 605 -1.59 55.10 -14.50
CA LYS A 605 -0.47 54.87 -15.42
C LYS A 605 -0.81 53.83 -16.51
N TRP A 606 -1.61 52.82 -16.19
CA TRP A 606 -1.86 51.69 -17.09
C TRP A 606 -3.28 51.64 -17.67
N PHE A 607 -4.24 52.33 -17.07
CA PHE A 607 -5.65 52.25 -17.47
C PHE A 607 -6.24 53.65 -17.66
N PRO A 608 -6.37 54.13 -18.92
CA PRO A 608 -7.03 55.40 -19.22
C PRO A 608 -8.45 55.44 -18.65
N GLY A 609 -8.80 56.52 -17.95
CA GLY A 609 -10.11 56.68 -17.30
C GLY A 609 -10.28 55.96 -15.96
N SER A 610 -9.24 55.32 -15.43
CA SER A 610 -9.30 54.64 -14.12
C SER A 610 -9.63 55.56 -12.96
N ALA A 611 -9.25 56.84 -13.02
CA ALA A 611 -9.58 57.84 -11.99
C ALA A 611 -11.09 57.99 -11.81
N TYR A 612 -11.85 58.10 -12.92
CA TYR A 612 -13.30 58.18 -12.87
C TYR A 612 -13.93 56.88 -12.37
N ARG A 613 -13.47 55.72 -12.88
CA ARG A 613 -14.05 54.42 -12.51
C ARG A 613 -13.79 54.07 -11.03
N ARG A 614 -12.64 54.48 -10.49
CA ARG A 614 -12.31 54.39 -9.06
C ARG A 614 -13.15 55.33 -8.22
N LEU A 615 -13.34 56.57 -8.67
CA LEU A 615 -14.23 57.51 -8.02
C LEU A 615 -15.65 56.92 -7.97
N ASN A 616 -16.16 56.39 -9.09
CA ASN A 616 -17.46 55.74 -9.14
C ASN A 616 -17.55 54.55 -8.17
N TRP A 617 -16.53 53.69 -8.12
CA TRP A 617 -16.46 52.57 -7.16
C TRP A 617 -16.49 53.01 -5.69
N ALA A 618 -15.85 54.13 -5.36
CA ALA A 618 -15.90 54.70 -4.01
C ALA A 618 -17.30 55.30 -3.73
N LEU A 619 -17.83 56.04 -4.68
CA LEU A 619 -19.09 56.76 -4.60
C LEU A 619 -20.34 55.87 -4.59
N ASP A 620 -20.23 54.64 -5.08
CA ASP A 620 -21.27 53.61 -5.05
C ASP A 620 -21.22 52.75 -3.78
N ASP A 621 -20.27 53.00 -2.87
CA ASP A 621 -20.26 52.33 -1.56
C ASP A 621 -21.48 52.73 -0.73
N LYS A 622 -22.08 51.78 0.01
CA LYS A 622 -23.32 51.97 0.77
C LYS A 622 -23.27 53.18 1.70
N LEU A 623 -22.13 53.44 2.36
CA LEU A 623 -22.01 54.58 3.27
C LEU A 623 -21.87 55.91 2.50
N GLN A 624 -21.26 55.88 1.31
CA GLN A 624 -21.19 57.03 0.42
C GLN A 624 -22.54 57.34 -0.23
N LEU A 625 -23.33 56.32 -0.56
CA LEU A 625 -24.72 56.49 -1.02
C LEU A 625 -25.60 57.08 0.09
N GLN A 626 -25.45 56.59 1.33
CA GLN A 626 -26.14 57.16 2.50
C GLN A 626 -25.78 58.63 2.70
N ARG A 627 -24.48 58.98 2.66
CA ARG A 627 -24.02 60.37 2.71
C ARG A 627 -24.70 61.23 1.65
N LYS A 628 -24.65 60.80 0.37
CA LYS A 628 -25.26 61.54 -0.74
C LYS A 628 -26.76 61.75 -0.55
N ALA A 629 -27.46 60.77 0.01
CA ALA A 629 -28.88 60.89 0.30
C ALA A 629 -29.16 61.93 1.40
N PHE A 630 -28.36 61.94 2.47
CA PHE A 630 -28.47 62.94 3.54
C PHE A 630 -28.09 64.34 3.07
N GLU A 631 -26.95 64.51 2.37
CA GLU A 631 -26.55 65.78 1.76
C GLU A 631 -27.60 66.30 0.78
N GLY A 632 -28.18 65.40 -0.04
CA GLY A 632 -29.26 65.73 -0.97
C GLY A 632 -30.56 66.15 -0.29
N ALA A 633 -30.79 65.68 0.94
CA ALA A 633 -31.89 66.13 1.80
C ALA A 633 -31.55 67.38 2.63
N GLY A 634 -30.33 67.93 2.49
CA GLY A 634 -29.85 69.07 3.27
C GLY A 634 -29.53 68.74 4.73
N VAL A 635 -29.19 67.48 5.03
CA VAL A 635 -29.03 66.95 6.39
C VAL A 635 -27.58 66.55 6.67
N GLY A 636 -26.98 67.16 7.69
CA GLY A 636 -25.63 66.86 8.15
C GLY A 636 -24.52 67.50 7.32
N HIS A 637 -23.41 67.84 7.97
CA HIS A 637 -22.20 68.26 7.27
C HIS A 637 -21.17 67.12 7.20
N TRP A 638 -20.98 66.56 6.01
CA TRP A 638 -20.22 65.33 5.82
C TRP A 638 -18.83 65.55 5.20
N HIS A 639 -17.85 64.85 5.75
CA HIS A 639 -16.47 64.82 5.28
C HIS A 639 -16.12 63.46 4.65
N GLY A 640 -15.01 63.42 3.91
CA GLY A 640 -14.49 62.18 3.33
C GLY A 640 -15.25 61.71 2.09
N GLN A 641 -15.49 62.61 1.13
CA GLN A 641 -16.30 62.37 -0.08
C GLN A 641 -15.85 61.18 -0.96
N THR A 642 -14.61 60.71 -0.79
CA THR A 642 -14.04 59.55 -1.49
C THR A 642 -13.46 58.50 -0.53
N ALA A 643 -13.59 58.72 0.78
CA ALA A 643 -13.15 57.78 1.80
C ALA A 643 -14.12 56.60 1.90
N ALA A 644 -13.65 55.45 2.40
CA ALA A 644 -14.53 54.29 2.61
C ALA A 644 -15.64 54.58 3.65
N VAL A 645 -15.33 55.39 4.66
CA VAL A 645 -16.27 55.78 5.72
C VAL A 645 -16.35 57.30 5.76
N PRO A 646 -17.45 57.92 5.31
CA PRO A 646 -17.71 59.33 5.51
C PRO A 646 -18.11 59.59 6.96
N VAL A 647 -17.74 60.77 7.49
CA VAL A 647 -17.98 61.16 8.89
C VAL A 647 -18.51 62.58 8.96
N THR A 648 -19.24 62.89 10.03
CA THR A 648 -19.76 64.24 10.31
C THR A 648 -18.91 65.00 11.32
N ASP A 649 -19.26 66.25 11.54
CA ASP A 649 -18.67 67.05 12.60
C ASP A 649 -18.99 66.47 13.99
N THR A 650 -18.09 66.72 14.94
CA THR A 650 -18.21 66.18 16.30
C THR A 650 -19.48 66.65 16.99
N GLY A 651 -20.32 65.72 17.45
CA GLY A 651 -21.55 66.02 18.20
C GLY A 651 -22.76 66.36 17.33
N GLU A 652 -22.67 66.24 16.01
CA GLU A 652 -23.80 66.41 15.12
C GLU A 652 -24.85 65.28 15.33
N THR A 653 -26.13 65.64 15.34
CA THR A 653 -27.24 64.71 15.61
C THR A 653 -28.28 64.76 14.51
N PHE A 654 -28.93 63.62 14.26
CA PHE A 654 -29.93 63.45 13.20
C PHE A 654 -31.29 63.13 13.81
N LEU A 655 -32.35 63.78 13.31
CA LEU A 655 -33.72 63.41 13.63
C LEU A 655 -34.03 62.02 13.04
N ALA A 656 -34.70 61.15 13.81
CA ALA A 656 -35.20 59.88 13.31
C ALA A 656 -36.26 60.11 12.21
N TRP A 657 -36.38 59.19 11.24
CA TRP A 657 -37.38 59.29 10.19
C TRP A 657 -38.80 59.35 10.79
N ALA A 658 -39.45 60.52 10.69
CA ALA A 658 -40.83 60.69 11.08
C ALA A 658 -41.76 60.10 9.99
N SER A 659 -42.75 59.31 10.38
CA SER A 659 -43.81 58.86 9.48
C SER A 659 -44.75 60.03 9.20
N ASN A 660 -44.58 60.73 8.08
CA ASN A 660 -45.54 61.72 7.64
C ASN A 660 -46.77 61.01 7.03
N GLU A 661 -47.79 60.77 7.86
CA GLU A 661 -49.17 60.85 7.37
C GLU A 661 -49.55 62.34 7.37
N ASP A 662 -49.49 63.00 6.21
CA ASP A 662 -50.02 64.36 6.07
C ASP A 662 -51.55 64.30 5.80
N PRO A 663 -52.38 65.03 6.56
CA PRO A 663 -53.75 65.32 6.16
C PRO A 663 -53.74 66.39 5.05
N ALA A 664 -54.56 66.16 4.02
CA ALA A 664 -54.65 66.97 2.80
C ALA A 664 -54.78 68.49 3.04
N PRO A 665 -54.24 69.34 2.14
CA PRO A 665 -54.37 70.79 2.26
C PRO A 665 -55.78 71.24 1.86
N LYS A 666 -56.41 72.04 2.73
CA LYS A 666 -57.62 72.81 2.41
C LYS A 666 -57.25 74.00 1.51
N SER A 667 -58.00 74.16 0.42
CA SER A 667 -58.06 75.40 -0.33
C SER A 667 -58.78 76.47 0.50
N ASP A 668 -58.29 77.70 0.48
CA ASP A 668 -58.99 78.80 -0.22
C ASP A 668 -58.39 80.18 0.06
N HIS A 669 -58.35 80.93 -1.06
CA HIS A 669 -58.67 82.35 -1.21
C HIS A 669 -57.65 83.49 -1.03
N LEU A 670 -57.60 84.27 -2.15
CA LEU A 670 -57.54 85.74 -2.29
C LEU A 670 -56.17 86.40 -2.03
N ASP A 671 -55.71 87.43 -2.74
CA ASP A 671 -56.08 88.17 -3.96
C ASP A 671 -54.96 89.23 -4.14
N THR A 672 -55.04 90.03 -5.21
CA THR A 672 -54.35 91.31 -5.51
C THR A 672 -53.16 91.25 -6.49
N SER A 673 -53.53 91.31 -7.77
CA SER A 673 -53.28 92.41 -8.73
C SER A 673 -51.97 93.22 -8.66
N ASP A 674 -51.32 93.28 -9.83
CA ASP A 674 -50.82 94.44 -10.58
C ASP A 674 -50.01 95.54 -9.83
N ASP A 675 -48.78 95.83 -10.27
CA ASP A 675 -48.59 96.74 -11.42
C ASP A 675 -47.15 96.88 -11.94
N HIS A 676 -47.07 96.88 -13.27
CA HIS A 676 -46.26 97.69 -14.20
C HIS A 676 -44.72 97.94 -14.10
N ALA A 677 -44.08 97.67 -15.26
CA ALA A 677 -43.32 98.62 -16.12
C ALA A 677 -41.82 98.33 -16.41
N THR A 678 -41.61 97.74 -17.60
CA THR A 678 -40.76 98.16 -18.74
C THR A 678 -39.24 98.45 -18.61
N ARG A 679 -38.51 97.74 -19.48
CA ARG A 679 -37.43 98.14 -20.42
C ARG A 679 -36.17 98.81 -19.84
N GLU A 680 -35.01 98.18 -20.02
CA GLU A 680 -34.29 98.06 -21.31
C GLU A 680 -33.80 96.62 -21.53
#